data_AF-A0A1C6DE69-F1
#
_entry.id   AF-A0A1C6DE69-F1
#
_cell.length_a   1.000
_cell.length_b   1.000
_cell.length_c   1.000
_cell.angle_alpha   90.00
_cell.angle_beta   90.00
_cell.angle_gamma   90.00
#
_symmetry.space_group_name_H-M   'P 1'
#
loop_
_entity.id
_entity.type
_entity.pdbx_description
1 polymer ?
#
loop_
_entity_poly.entity_id
_entity_poly.type
_entity_poly.pdbx_seq_one_letter_code
_entity_poly.pdbx_strand_id
1 'polypeptide(L)'
;MQRGKLLALLVALVLLVLMPTTAFAATHENVDTWEKLQAAFADTDADVTIILTGDITALSDLEAKLGQTFVINGQAYTLKDVSLYGAGSVEINAALSNENNDDALIADEKVQVTVNGDITSSSDGISTYGESSVTVNGDITVGEDGVEAGDSSNVEVNGNITGESDGVRAFDESTVNVTGDVTGKEDQGIEVGDQANVTVTGNVSAGDGGVEAYAQSIVKVDGNVTGGVEAYDESNVHVTGDVTGTSGDPDEVDMAEPTDYSDGSDGVYAEDSAQVTVDGNVTGGDAFGTYGYAGDGVVAHDESNVTVGGNVSGGNVAADPSVEAYEYDEGEYDNSIAGNGVVMDATANVTVGGDVTGGATNGDHGQAGEGVVILSLNKNYVSGDEQEPDNMQEDTKPGKLVVYGTVSGGNALAENGQDGSGIYWSYGEYNEGPNDGDFNLPTDIPENIPVAVVIDAVRNNFEGFYYTYGFTFEQFQAALGAFEQDTLLPLINAATSSQADNLDDALDAVENLDAEAAAALNLQLVNAYNAYLDDVAAKQIGDNMVLPEVTVWQVKSGGEQAPLFASSFSDEMTDLLGADTNYIVRVADCENGQLIADKATAKAGETVTLVPKANDGYVLDQILVNGVALEAVDGVYSFIMPEGGGIEVSATFVAEAPAEAPTNTAGSPQTGDGFQAALLLGLMAVSAAAILVVRRKVQTK
;
A
#
# COMPACT_ATOMS: atom_id res chain seq x y z
N MET A 1 -42.30 85.98 3.74
CA MET A 1 -43.30 86.07 2.65
C MET A 1 -42.56 85.86 1.34
N GLN A 2 -42.97 84.85 0.59
CA GLN A 2 -42.71 84.58 -0.84
C GLN A 2 -41.29 84.32 -1.39
N ARG A 3 -41.22 83.16 -2.05
CA ARG A 3 -40.26 82.63 -3.01
C ARG A 3 -39.96 83.61 -4.16
N GLY A 4 -38.77 83.50 -4.77
CA GLY A 4 -38.70 83.58 -6.23
C GLY A 4 -37.42 84.12 -6.86
N LYS A 5 -36.58 83.18 -7.31
CA LYS A 5 -35.97 83.11 -8.65
C LYS A 5 -34.73 83.98 -8.99
N LEU A 6 -33.87 83.30 -9.76
CA LEU A 6 -32.76 83.74 -10.61
C LEU A 6 -31.42 84.03 -9.92
N LEU A 7 -30.58 82.99 -9.82
CA LEU A 7 -29.22 83.03 -10.37
C LEU A 7 -28.76 81.58 -10.62
N ALA A 8 -29.19 81.01 -11.74
CA ALA A 8 -28.67 79.77 -12.30
C ALA A 8 -28.07 80.12 -13.66
N LEU A 9 -26.87 80.71 -13.66
CA LEU A 9 -26.13 81.01 -14.89
C LEU A 9 -24.66 81.31 -14.57
N LEU A 10 -23.89 80.33 -14.07
CA LEU A 10 -22.40 80.39 -14.10
C LEU A 10 -21.64 79.08 -13.84
N VAL A 11 -22.26 77.90 -13.97
CA VAL A 11 -21.54 76.60 -13.91
C VAL A 11 -22.00 75.66 -15.03
N ALA A 12 -22.19 76.20 -16.25
CA ALA A 12 -22.65 75.43 -17.41
C ALA A 12 -21.68 75.49 -18.61
N LEU A 13 -20.38 75.67 -18.36
CA LEU A 13 -19.38 75.69 -19.44
C LEU A 13 -18.01 75.12 -19.03
N VAL A 14 -17.96 74.00 -18.29
CA VAL A 14 -16.85 73.00 -18.30
C VAL A 14 -17.39 71.67 -17.72
N LEU A 15 -18.39 71.09 -18.37
CA LEU A 15 -18.89 69.73 -18.05
C LEU A 15 -19.42 69.09 -19.34
N LEU A 16 -18.55 69.10 -20.34
CA LEU A 16 -18.70 68.36 -21.58
C LEU A 16 -17.35 67.69 -21.82
N VAL A 17 -17.37 66.38 -22.06
CA VAL A 17 -16.25 65.43 -22.12
C VAL A 17 -15.89 64.80 -20.77
N LEU A 18 -16.72 63.85 -20.36
CA LEU A 18 -16.36 62.51 -19.84
C LEU A 18 -17.69 61.80 -19.57
N MET A 19 -18.46 61.60 -20.64
CA MET A 19 -19.38 60.46 -20.66
C MET A 19 -18.46 59.24 -20.82
N PRO A 20 -18.64 58.13 -20.09
CA PRO A 20 -18.11 56.87 -20.58
C PRO A 20 -18.80 56.66 -21.93
N THR A 21 -18.07 56.88 -23.01
CA THR A 21 -18.40 56.19 -24.25
C THR A 21 -18.34 54.72 -23.86
N THR A 22 -19.49 54.07 -23.77
CA THR A 22 -19.53 52.63 -23.97
C THR A 22 -18.83 52.41 -25.30
N ALA A 23 -17.55 52.06 -25.26
CA ALA A 23 -16.85 51.61 -26.43
C ALA A 23 -17.68 50.43 -26.93
N PHE A 24 -18.25 50.57 -28.13
CA PHE A 24 -18.85 49.43 -28.77
C PHE A 24 -17.70 48.46 -29.02
N ALA A 25 -17.87 47.19 -28.65
CA ALA A 25 -16.88 46.17 -28.97
C ALA A 25 -16.48 46.28 -30.45
N ALA A 26 -15.19 46.36 -30.76
CA ALA A 26 -14.71 46.33 -32.13
C ALA A 26 -15.14 44.99 -32.73
N THR A 27 -15.60 44.96 -33.98
CA THR A 27 -15.94 43.71 -34.67
C THR A 27 -15.16 43.60 -35.97
N HIS A 28 -14.33 42.57 -36.06
CA HIS A 28 -13.57 42.19 -37.25
C HIS A 28 -14.28 41.03 -37.95
N GLU A 29 -14.91 41.34 -39.09
CA GLU A 29 -15.69 40.40 -39.91
C GLU A 29 -14.85 39.80 -41.05
N ASN A 30 -15.18 38.58 -41.48
CA ASN A 30 -14.52 37.89 -42.61
C ASN A 30 -13.01 37.70 -42.42
N VAL A 31 -12.63 37.24 -41.23
CA VAL A 31 -11.24 36.90 -40.89
C VAL A 31 -10.97 35.48 -41.38
N ASP A 32 -10.20 35.35 -42.46
CA ASP A 32 -9.89 34.08 -43.16
C ASP A 32 -8.40 33.94 -43.50
N THR A 33 -7.56 34.86 -43.01
CA THR A 33 -6.10 34.79 -43.16
C THR A 33 -5.41 35.23 -41.88
N TRP A 34 -4.17 34.79 -41.72
CA TRP A 34 -3.30 35.20 -40.63
C TRP A 34 -3.18 36.73 -40.49
N GLU A 35 -2.96 37.44 -41.60
CA GLU A 35 -2.77 38.90 -41.55
C GLU A 35 -4.00 39.64 -41.03
N LYS A 36 -5.20 39.10 -41.30
CA LYS A 36 -6.45 39.66 -40.77
C LYS A 36 -6.61 39.37 -39.29
N LEU A 37 -6.25 38.17 -38.85
CA LEU A 37 -6.28 37.79 -37.44
C LEU A 37 -5.30 38.65 -36.62
N GLN A 38 -4.05 38.76 -37.08
CA GLN A 38 -3.03 39.63 -36.48
C GLN A 38 -3.48 41.09 -36.44
N ALA A 39 -4.12 41.59 -37.50
CA ALA A 39 -4.65 42.96 -37.52
C ALA A 39 -5.79 43.17 -36.50
N ALA A 40 -6.59 42.14 -36.22
CA ALA A 40 -7.63 42.20 -35.19
C ALA A 40 -7.04 42.25 -33.77
N PHE A 41 -5.97 41.48 -33.50
CA PHE A 41 -5.25 41.56 -32.22
C PHE A 41 -4.47 42.86 -32.01
N ALA A 42 -4.14 43.57 -33.10
CA ALA A 42 -3.57 44.92 -33.02
C ALA A 42 -4.60 46.01 -32.65
N ASP A 43 -5.88 45.67 -32.52
CA ASP A 43 -6.92 46.60 -32.07
C ASP A 43 -6.68 47.04 -30.62
N THR A 44 -6.95 48.30 -30.33
CA THR A 44 -6.72 48.92 -29.02
C THR A 44 -7.98 49.01 -28.17
N ASP A 45 -9.13 48.61 -28.72
CA ASP A 45 -10.37 48.54 -27.97
C ASP A 45 -10.28 47.49 -26.85
N ALA A 46 -11.05 47.73 -25.78
CA ALA A 46 -11.08 46.84 -24.62
C ALA A 46 -11.80 45.52 -24.94
N ASP A 47 -12.83 45.56 -25.78
CA ASP A 47 -13.59 44.38 -26.20
C ASP A 47 -13.50 44.26 -27.72
N VAL A 48 -13.00 43.12 -28.22
CA VAL A 48 -12.80 42.86 -29.65
C VAL A 48 -13.46 41.53 -30.01
N THR A 49 -14.40 41.54 -30.96
CA THR A 49 -15.01 40.35 -31.53
C THR A 49 -14.41 40.06 -32.90
N ILE A 50 -14.00 38.83 -33.14
CA ILE A 50 -13.38 38.34 -34.37
C ILE A 50 -14.30 37.27 -34.94
N ILE A 51 -14.71 37.38 -36.21
CA ILE A 51 -15.59 36.41 -36.86
C ILE A 51 -14.80 35.70 -37.97
N LEU A 52 -14.47 34.44 -37.72
CA LEU A 52 -13.74 33.59 -38.66
C LEU A 52 -14.64 33.16 -39.81
N THR A 53 -14.06 33.10 -41.01
CA THR A 53 -14.73 32.60 -42.23
C THR A 53 -13.91 31.53 -42.97
N GLY A 54 -12.86 31.03 -42.34
CA GLY A 54 -11.98 29.98 -42.84
C GLY A 54 -11.03 29.51 -41.74
N ASP A 55 -10.37 28.39 -41.98
CA ASP A 55 -9.29 27.89 -41.12
C ASP A 55 -8.08 28.81 -41.22
N ILE A 56 -7.39 29.03 -40.09
CA ILE A 56 -6.25 29.94 -40.03
C ILE A 56 -5.12 29.27 -39.24
N THR A 57 -3.91 29.29 -39.80
CA THR A 57 -2.68 28.92 -39.09
C THR A 57 -2.02 30.20 -38.60
N ALA A 58 -1.77 30.31 -37.30
CA ALA A 58 -1.02 31.41 -36.73
C ALA A 58 0.48 31.28 -37.08
N LEU A 59 1.13 32.42 -37.34
CA LEU A 59 2.53 32.45 -37.77
C LEU A 59 3.44 33.19 -36.78
N SER A 60 2.87 33.72 -35.70
CA SER A 60 3.58 34.32 -34.58
C SER A 60 2.65 34.44 -33.38
N ASP A 61 3.21 34.81 -32.24
CA ASP A 61 2.47 35.04 -31.01
C ASP A 61 1.43 36.17 -31.13
N LEU A 62 0.35 36.04 -30.37
CA LEU A 62 -0.77 36.99 -30.26
C LEU A 62 -0.83 37.57 -28.84
N GLU A 63 -0.75 38.90 -28.71
CA GLU A 63 -0.76 39.58 -27.41
C GLU A 63 -2.18 39.99 -26.99
N ALA A 64 -2.65 39.53 -25.84
CA ALA A 64 -3.82 40.08 -25.17
C ALA A 64 -3.39 40.93 -23.97
N LYS A 65 -3.51 42.26 -24.06
CA LYS A 65 -3.05 43.15 -22.99
C LYS A 65 -4.01 43.18 -21.82
N LEU A 66 -3.50 43.57 -20.65
CA LEU A 66 -4.31 43.77 -19.45
C LEU A 66 -5.54 44.65 -19.72
N GLY A 67 -6.71 44.10 -19.45
CA GLY A 67 -8.00 44.76 -19.65
C GLY A 67 -8.55 44.71 -21.08
N GLN A 68 -7.90 43.97 -21.99
CA GLN A 68 -8.46 43.60 -23.28
C GLN A 68 -9.12 42.21 -23.22
N THR A 69 -10.20 42.05 -23.97
CA THR A 69 -10.93 40.80 -24.15
C THR A 69 -11.18 40.57 -25.63
N PHE A 70 -10.73 39.43 -26.13
CA PHE A 70 -10.96 38.97 -27.49
C PHE A 70 -11.98 37.82 -27.49
N VAL A 71 -12.95 37.87 -28.39
CA VAL A 71 -13.91 36.77 -28.62
C VAL A 71 -13.82 36.35 -30.08
N ILE A 72 -13.28 35.16 -30.34
CA ILE A 72 -13.08 34.58 -31.66
C ILE A 72 -14.24 33.63 -31.96
N ASN A 73 -15.12 33.98 -32.89
CA ASN A 73 -16.27 33.20 -33.30
C ASN A 73 -16.00 32.48 -34.62
N GLY A 74 -15.89 31.15 -34.56
CA GLY A 74 -15.53 30.34 -35.72
C GLY A 74 -15.86 28.86 -35.58
N GLN A 75 -17.01 28.50 -34.99
CA GLN A 75 -17.35 27.11 -34.63
C GLN A 75 -17.25 26.08 -35.77
N ALA A 76 -17.28 26.52 -37.03
CA ALA A 76 -17.15 25.67 -38.22
C ALA A 76 -15.72 25.59 -38.77
N TYR A 77 -14.75 26.21 -38.10
CA TYR A 77 -13.39 26.41 -38.55
C TYR A 77 -12.39 26.03 -37.46
N THR A 78 -11.15 25.81 -37.88
CA THR A 78 -10.04 25.47 -37.00
C THR A 78 -9.02 26.60 -36.98
N LEU A 79 -8.57 26.97 -35.79
CA LEU A 79 -7.43 27.86 -35.59
C LEU A 79 -6.21 27.01 -35.20
N LYS A 80 -5.04 27.25 -35.80
CA LYS A 80 -3.86 26.40 -35.61
C LYS A 80 -2.65 27.15 -35.10
N ASP A 81 -1.75 26.42 -34.43
CA ASP A 81 -0.45 26.90 -33.91
C ASP A 81 -0.62 28.15 -33.03
N VAL A 82 -1.57 28.11 -32.09
CA VAL A 82 -2.00 29.31 -31.36
C VAL A 82 -1.07 29.60 -30.20
N SER A 83 -0.32 30.70 -30.27
CA SER A 83 0.49 31.21 -29.15
C SER A 83 -0.09 32.51 -28.61
N LEU A 84 -0.42 32.55 -27.31
CA LEU A 84 -1.08 33.66 -26.61
C LEU A 84 -0.27 34.11 -25.39
N TYR A 85 -0.04 35.41 -25.27
CA TYR A 85 0.66 36.00 -24.12
C TYR A 85 0.02 37.31 -23.68
N GLY A 86 0.43 37.83 -22.53
CA GLY A 86 -0.07 39.08 -21.95
C GLY A 86 -0.86 38.85 -20.67
N ALA A 87 -1.83 39.72 -20.40
CA ALA A 87 -2.66 39.68 -19.18
C ALA A 87 -4.15 39.98 -19.46
N GLY A 88 -4.54 39.88 -20.73
CA GLY A 88 -5.92 40.01 -21.20
C GLY A 88 -6.62 38.66 -21.26
N SER A 89 -7.81 38.65 -21.84
CA SER A 89 -8.65 37.45 -21.97
C SER A 89 -8.95 37.12 -23.44
N VAL A 90 -8.99 35.84 -23.78
CA VAL A 90 -9.30 35.36 -25.14
C VAL A 90 -10.29 34.20 -25.05
N GLU A 91 -11.48 34.37 -25.62
CA GLU A 91 -12.47 33.31 -25.78
C GLU A 91 -12.45 32.81 -27.23
N ILE A 92 -12.20 31.53 -27.43
CA ILE A 92 -12.09 30.87 -28.73
C ILE A 92 -13.28 29.93 -28.93
N ASN A 93 -14.26 30.38 -29.71
CA ASN A 93 -15.39 29.58 -30.17
C ASN A 93 -15.07 28.89 -31.51
N ALA A 94 -14.01 28.08 -31.53
CA ALA A 94 -13.51 27.32 -32.68
C ALA A 94 -12.74 26.08 -32.18
N ALA A 95 -12.49 25.11 -33.06
CA ALA A 95 -11.56 24.00 -32.74
C ALA A 95 -10.11 24.48 -32.85
N LEU A 96 -9.21 23.86 -32.09
CA LEU A 96 -7.76 24.10 -32.19
C LEU A 96 -7.02 22.91 -32.79
N SER A 97 -5.95 23.18 -33.54
CA SER A 97 -5.02 22.16 -34.00
C SER A 97 -3.60 22.67 -34.19
N ASN A 98 -2.71 21.82 -34.70
CA ASN A 98 -1.40 22.27 -35.18
C ASN A 98 -1.18 21.97 -36.67
N GLU A 99 -0.12 22.52 -37.26
CA GLU A 99 0.35 22.21 -38.61
C GLU A 99 1.89 22.15 -38.74
N ASN A 100 2.63 22.94 -37.94
CA ASN A 100 4.08 23.07 -38.07
C ASN A 100 4.91 22.30 -37.03
N ASN A 101 4.34 21.24 -36.44
CA ASN A 101 4.94 20.53 -35.29
C ASN A 101 5.17 21.47 -34.09
N ASP A 102 4.23 22.40 -33.95
CA ASP A 102 4.06 23.32 -32.84
C ASP A 102 2.88 22.81 -32.00
N ASP A 103 2.72 23.34 -30.79
CA ASP A 103 1.64 22.96 -29.90
C ASP A 103 0.32 23.52 -30.44
N ALA A 104 -0.81 22.86 -30.15
CA ALA A 104 -2.09 23.41 -30.60
C ALA A 104 -2.42 24.75 -29.88
N LEU A 105 -2.01 24.87 -28.61
CA LEU A 105 -2.12 26.09 -27.82
C LEU A 105 -0.92 26.28 -26.87
N ILE A 106 -0.26 27.43 -26.98
CA ILE A 106 0.70 27.94 -26.00
C ILE A 106 0.08 29.15 -25.30
N ALA A 107 0.10 29.16 -23.97
CA ALA A 107 -0.34 30.29 -23.15
C ALA A 107 0.74 30.67 -22.13
N ASP A 108 1.11 31.96 -22.08
CA ASP A 108 2.19 32.44 -21.22
C ASP A 108 1.83 33.79 -20.54
N GLU A 109 2.68 34.20 -19.60
CA GLU A 109 2.55 35.37 -18.73
C GLU A 109 1.35 35.29 -17.76
N LYS A 110 0.24 35.97 -18.05
CA LYS A 110 -0.97 36.04 -17.21
C LYS A 110 -2.24 35.97 -18.04
N VAL A 111 -2.14 35.49 -19.28
CA VAL A 111 -3.27 35.49 -20.22
C VAL A 111 -4.35 34.53 -19.74
N GLN A 112 -5.60 34.87 -20.01
CA GLN A 112 -6.76 34.07 -19.64
C GLN A 112 -7.42 33.55 -20.91
N VAL A 113 -7.35 32.25 -21.18
CA VAL A 113 -7.84 31.64 -22.42
C VAL A 113 -9.01 30.72 -22.13
N THR A 114 -10.09 30.82 -22.92
CA THR A 114 -11.19 29.85 -22.90
C THR A 114 -11.38 29.29 -24.29
N VAL A 115 -11.31 27.97 -24.45
CA VAL A 115 -11.53 27.26 -25.71
C VAL A 115 -12.84 26.50 -25.62
N ASN A 116 -13.78 26.80 -26.52
CA ASN A 116 -15.12 26.18 -26.55
C ASN A 116 -15.26 25.10 -27.64
N GLY A 117 -14.16 24.68 -28.25
CA GLY A 117 -14.09 23.57 -29.18
C GLY A 117 -13.07 22.53 -28.74
N ASP A 118 -13.02 21.42 -29.48
CA ASP A 118 -12.05 20.35 -29.25
C ASP A 118 -10.65 20.78 -29.70
N ILE A 119 -9.63 20.16 -29.10
CA ILE A 119 -8.22 20.36 -29.44
C ILE A 119 -7.68 19.06 -30.03
N THR A 120 -7.17 19.14 -31.26
CA THR A 120 -6.56 17.99 -31.95
C THR A 120 -5.19 18.34 -32.51
N SER A 121 -4.13 17.66 -32.10
CA SER A 121 -2.75 17.98 -32.49
C SER A 121 -2.01 16.73 -32.93
N SER A 122 -0.97 16.87 -33.76
CA SER A 122 0.03 15.82 -33.94
C SER A 122 1.27 16.00 -33.06
N SER A 123 1.31 17.09 -32.27
CA SER A 123 2.30 17.40 -31.22
C SER A 123 1.53 17.53 -29.90
N ASP A 124 2.04 18.31 -28.95
CA ASP A 124 1.35 18.66 -27.72
C ASP A 124 0.03 19.39 -27.95
N GLY A 125 -0.88 19.23 -26.98
CA GLY A 125 -2.18 19.89 -26.95
C GLY A 125 -2.11 21.29 -26.40
N ILE A 126 -1.72 21.41 -25.14
CA ILE A 126 -1.67 22.68 -24.42
C ILE A 126 -0.36 22.77 -23.66
N SER A 127 0.39 23.85 -23.86
CA SER A 127 1.56 24.21 -23.07
C SER A 127 1.30 25.54 -22.38
N THR A 128 1.24 25.53 -21.05
CA THR A 128 0.86 26.69 -20.24
C THR A 128 1.96 27.05 -19.25
N TYR A 129 2.41 28.30 -19.30
CA TYR A 129 3.46 28.82 -18.42
C TYR A 129 3.07 30.18 -17.82
N GLY A 130 3.83 30.62 -16.82
CA GLY A 130 3.52 31.78 -16.01
C GLY A 130 2.20 31.66 -15.23
N GLU A 131 1.73 32.76 -14.64
CA GLU A 131 0.42 32.84 -13.98
C GLU A 131 -0.75 32.90 -14.99
N SER A 132 -0.61 32.27 -16.16
CA SER A 132 -1.65 32.19 -17.17
C SER A 132 -2.69 31.13 -16.79
N SER A 133 -3.88 31.22 -17.39
CA SER A 133 -4.92 30.23 -17.17
C SER A 133 -5.68 29.89 -18.44
N VAL A 134 -5.89 28.59 -18.64
CA VAL A 134 -6.55 28.01 -19.81
C VAL A 134 -7.74 27.18 -19.35
N THR A 135 -8.90 27.41 -19.95
CA THR A 135 -10.09 26.55 -19.79
C THR A 135 -10.48 25.96 -21.13
N VAL A 136 -10.61 24.64 -21.23
CA VAL A 136 -11.07 23.93 -22.43
C VAL A 136 -12.40 23.26 -22.13
N ASN A 137 -13.43 23.57 -22.92
CA ASN A 137 -14.78 23.02 -22.77
C ASN A 137 -15.10 21.88 -23.75
N GLY A 138 -14.07 21.38 -24.45
CA GLY A 138 -14.14 20.22 -25.35
C GLY A 138 -13.13 19.14 -24.95
N ASP A 139 -12.98 18.14 -25.81
CA ASP A 139 -12.01 17.06 -25.62
C ASP A 139 -10.63 17.45 -26.19
N ILE A 140 -9.57 16.84 -25.65
CA ILE A 140 -8.19 16.97 -26.12
C ILE A 140 -7.75 15.59 -26.65
N THR A 141 -7.26 15.54 -27.90
CA THR A 141 -6.72 14.30 -28.50
C THR A 141 -5.52 14.62 -29.38
N VAL A 142 -4.33 14.22 -28.95
CA VAL A 142 -3.07 14.78 -29.47
C VAL A 142 -2.00 13.72 -29.67
N GLY A 143 -0.92 14.07 -30.37
CA GLY A 143 0.11 13.15 -30.85
C GLY A 143 1.34 13.02 -29.94
N GLU A 144 1.47 13.92 -28.97
CA GLU A 144 2.48 13.91 -27.89
C GLU A 144 1.69 14.07 -26.58
N ASP A 145 1.92 15.13 -25.80
CA ASP A 145 1.31 15.31 -24.48
C ASP A 145 -0.01 16.06 -24.53
N GLY A 146 -0.98 15.60 -23.74
CA GLY A 146 -2.28 16.23 -23.62
C GLY A 146 -2.19 17.67 -23.11
N VAL A 147 -1.60 17.83 -21.92
CA VAL A 147 -1.43 19.11 -21.22
C VAL A 147 -0.08 19.15 -20.52
N GLU A 148 0.70 20.20 -20.76
CA GLU A 148 1.86 20.59 -19.98
C GLU A 148 1.57 21.92 -19.25
N ALA A 149 1.78 21.95 -17.93
CA ALA A 149 1.54 23.12 -17.08
C ALA A 149 2.76 23.40 -16.18
N GLY A 150 3.40 24.56 -16.36
CA GLY A 150 4.52 25.01 -15.54
C GLY A 150 4.34 26.43 -15.00
N ASP A 151 5.31 26.89 -14.21
CA ASP A 151 5.44 28.28 -13.72
C ASP A 151 4.18 28.85 -13.04
N SER A 152 3.52 28.06 -12.18
CA SER A 152 2.30 28.43 -11.43
C SER A 152 1.07 28.72 -12.30
N SER A 153 0.95 28.02 -13.43
CA SER A 153 -0.18 28.13 -14.35
C SER A 153 -1.42 27.37 -13.86
N ASN A 154 -2.59 27.67 -14.45
CA ASN A 154 -3.85 26.99 -14.13
C ASN A 154 -4.61 26.50 -15.37
N VAL A 155 -4.76 25.19 -15.52
CA VAL A 155 -5.49 24.56 -16.63
C VAL A 155 -6.76 23.86 -16.13
N GLU A 156 -7.88 24.08 -16.80
CA GLU A 156 -9.16 23.39 -16.56
C GLU A 156 -9.63 22.74 -17.87
N VAL A 157 -9.84 21.43 -17.86
CA VAL A 157 -10.36 20.67 -19.00
C VAL A 157 -11.70 20.03 -18.64
N ASN A 158 -12.76 20.57 -19.22
CA ASN A 158 -14.14 20.11 -19.06
C ASN A 158 -14.52 19.00 -20.06
N GLY A 159 -13.57 18.11 -20.35
CA GLY A 159 -13.67 17.00 -21.29
C GLY A 159 -12.62 15.93 -20.97
N ASN A 160 -12.42 14.99 -21.91
CA ASN A 160 -11.39 13.96 -21.79
C ASN A 160 -10.07 14.45 -22.39
N ILE A 161 -8.97 13.87 -21.91
CA ILE A 161 -7.63 14.08 -22.44
C ILE A 161 -7.07 12.75 -22.95
N THR A 162 -6.61 12.73 -24.19
CA THR A 162 -5.87 11.61 -24.78
C THR A 162 -4.57 12.14 -25.40
N GLY A 163 -3.43 11.88 -24.77
CA GLY A 163 -2.10 12.02 -25.37
C GLY A 163 -1.64 10.69 -25.97
N GLU A 164 -0.77 10.70 -26.98
CA GLU A 164 -0.05 9.47 -27.36
C GLU A 164 1.13 9.22 -26.40
N SER A 165 1.81 10.27 -25.93
CA SER A 165 2.80 10.22 -24.85
C SER A 165 2.06 10.41 -23.51
N ASP A 166 2.28 11.51 -22.80
CA ASP A 166 1.65 11.75 -21.51
C ASP A 166 0.22 12.30 -21.61
N GLY A 167 -0.61 11.93 -20.65
CA GLY A 167 -1.92 12.55 -20.48
C GLY A 167 -1.80 13.99 -19.95
N VAL A 168 -1.17 14.15 -18.79
CA VAL A 168 -0.99 15.44 -18.10
C VAL A 168 0.38 15.50 -17.44
N ARG A 169 1.12 16.59 -17.68
CA ARG A 169 2.34 16.96 -16.94
C ARG A 169 2.15 18.29 -16.22
N ALA A 170 2.52 18.36 -14.94
CA ALA A 170 2.39 19.59 -14.15
C ALA A 170 3.53 19.82 -13.16
N PHE A 171 4.10 21.02 -13.17
CA PHE A 171 5.27 21.42 -12.36
C PHE A 171 5.14 22.83 -11.78
N ASP A 172 6.05 23.22 -10.89
CA ASP A 172 6.23 24.58 -10.36
C ASP A 172 4.95 25.23 -9.78
N GLU A 173 4.33 24.57 -8.79
CA GLU A 173 3.09 25.04 -8.13
C GLU A 173 1.86 25.17 -9.06
N SER A 174 1.92 24.64 -10.29
CA SER A 174 0.83 24.70 -11.26
C SER A 174 -0.39 23.87 -10.83
N THR A 175 -1.54 24.15 -11.41
CA THR A 175 -2.79 23.43 -11.14
C THR A 175 -3.44 22.95 -12.43
N VAL A 176 -3.77 21.66 -12.52
CA VAL A 176 -4.54 21.08 -13.62
C VAL A 176 -5.79 20.37 -13.08
N ASN A 177 -6.97 20.74 -13.59
CA ASN A 177 -8.23 20.10 -13.24
C ASN A 177 -8.89 19.49 -14.48
N VAL A 178 -9.23 18.20 -14.43
CA VAL A 178 -9.85 17.48 -15.54
C VAL A 178 -11.15 16.83 -15.07
N THR A 179 -12.25 17.10 -15.79
CA THR A 179 -13.56 16.51 -15.43
C THR A 179 -13.85 15.17 -16.12
N GLY A 180 -13.13 14.88 -17.21
CA GLY A 180 -13.22 13.60 -17.93
C GLY A 180 -12.15 12.61 -17.52
N ASP A 181 -11.98 11.59 -18.37
CA ASP A 181 -10.89 10.63 -18.27
C ASP A 181 -9.58 11.24 -18.80
N VAL A 182 -8.45 10.79 -18.26
CA VAL A 182 -7.10 11.11 -18.75
C VAL A 182 -6.45 9.84 -19.26
N THR A 183 -5.84 9.91 -20.44
CA THR A 183 -5.12 8.80 -21.05
C THR A 183 -3.80 9.29 -21.63
N GLY A 184 -2.69 8.75 -21.12
CA GLY A 184 -1.42 8.65 -21.83
C GLY A 184 -1.31 7.25 -22.42
N LYS A 185 -0.86 7.10 -23.67
CA LYS A 185 -0.94 5.79 -24.34
C LYS A 185 0.36 5.02 -24.34
N GLU A 186 1.47 5.72 -24.49
CA GLU A 186 2.81 5.14 -24.51
C GLU A 186 3.51 5.35 -23.17
N ASP A 187 3.30 6.51 -22.53
CA ASP A 187 4.01 6.94 -21.32
C ASP A 187 3.03 7.10 -20.14
N GLN A 188 3.16 8.17 -19.34
CA GLN A 188 2.41 8.38 -18.10
C GLN A 188 0.97 8.87 -18.34
N GLY A 189 0.05 8.40 -17.49
CA GLY A 189 -1.28 9.02 -17.41
C GLY A 189 -1.16 10.44 -16.85
N ILE A 190 -0.44 10.59 -15.74
CA ILE A 190 -0.20 11.85 -15.05
C ILE A 190 1.23 11.86 -14.48
N GLU A 191 2.00 12.91 -14.76
CA GLU A 191 3.28 13.21 -14.09
C GLU A 191 3.18 14.56 -13.36
N VAL A 192 3.51 14.60 -12.06
CA VAL A 192 3.41 15.82 -11.24
C VAL A 192 4.60 16.01 -10.30
N GLY A 193 5.28 17.14 -10.45
CA GLY A 193 6.41 17.54 -9.61
C GLY A 193 6.24 18.91 -8.95
N ASP A 194 7.23 19.29 -8.15
CA ASP A 194 7.48 20.65 -7.67
C ASP A 194 6.23 21.37 -7.12
N GLN A 195 5.56 20.73 -6.15
CA GLN A 195 4.38 21.25 -5.46
C GLN A 195 3.15 21.53 -6.35
N ALA A 196 3.15 21.05 -7.60
CA ALA A 196 2.00 21.16 -8.48
C ALA A 196 0.83 20.26 -8.02
N ASN A 197 -0.37 20.58 -8.52
CA ASN A 197 -1.62 19.96 -8.11
C ASN A 197 -2.42 19.47 -9.33
N VAL A 198 -2.74 18.19 -9.39
CA VAL A 198 -3.60 17.62 -10.44
C VAL A 198 -4.84 16.97 -9.83
N THR A 199 -6.01 17.30 -10.36
CA THR A 199 -7.28 16.66 -9.98
C THR A 199 -8.00 16.13 -11.22
N VAL A 200 -8.35 14.85 -11.21
CA VAL A 200 -9.11 14.18 -12.27
C VAL A 200 -10.40 13.59 -11.67
N THR A 201 -11.56 13.84 -12.28
CA THR A 201 -12.82 13.23 -11.84
C THR A 201 -13.23 11.98 -12.61
N GLY A 202 -12.52 11.65 -13.68
CA GLY A 202 -12.63 10.39 -14.40
C GLY A 202 -11.57 9.39 -13.98
N ASN A 203 -11.33 8.41 -14.85
CA ASN A 203 -10.27 7.42 -14.72
C ASN A 203 -8.97 7.95 -15.32
N VAL A 204 -7.86 7.37 -14.88
CA VAL A 204 -6.54 7.57 -15.48
C VAL A 204 -6.08 6.24 -16.07
N SER A 205 -5.62 6.28 -17.31
CA SER A 205 -5.01 5.13 -17.98
C SER A 205 -3.69 5.51 -18.62
N ALA A 206 -2.70 4.64 -18.48
CA ALA A 206 -1.35 4.81 -19.01
C ALA A 206 -0.91 3.58 -19.82
N GLY A 207 0.06 3.78 -20.71
CA GLY A 207 0.81 2.70 -21.34
C GLY A 207 1.90 2.14 -20.44
N ASP A 208 2.55 3.02 -19.68
CA ASP A 208 3.62 2.70 -18.75
C ASP A 208 3.20 2.99 -17.29
N GLY A 209 3.29 4.24 -16.83
CA GLY A 209 2.98 4.66 -15.45
C GLY A 209 1.65 5.40 -15.29
N GLY A 210 0.76 4.94 -14.40
CA GLY A 210 -0.56 5.52 -14.21
C GLY A 210 -0.50 6.94 -13.66
N VAL A 211 0.11 7.10 -12.49
CA VAL A 211 0.36 8.38 -11.82
C VAL A 211 1.78 8.38 -11.26
N GLU A 212 2.58 9.37 -11.60
CA GLU A 212 3.88 9.64 -10.99
C GLU A 212 3.85 10.99 -10.26
N ALA A 213 4.19 11.00 -8.98
CA ALA A 213 4.10 12.18 -8.13
C ALA A 213 5.34 12.37 -7.24
N TYR A 214 6.06 13.48 -7.39
CA TYR A 214 7.27 13.77 -6.62
C TYR A 214 7.33 15.23 -6.14
N ALA A 215 8.34 15.53 -5.31
CA ALA A 215 8.64 16.86 -4.79
C ALA A 215 7.41 17.61 -4.21
N GLN A 216 6.76 17.00 -3.21
CA GLN A 216 5.62 17.56 -2.47
C GLN A 216 4.39 17.87 -3.34
N SER A 217 4.26 17.27 -4.51
CA SER A 217 3.09 17.42 -5.38
C SER A 217 1.83 16.75 -4.81
N ILE A 218 0.67 17.12 -5.34
CA ILE A 218 -0.63 16.57 -4.92
C ILE A 218 -1.39 16.06 -6.14
N VAL A 219 -1.79 14.80 -6.11
CA VAL A 219 -2.64 14.19 -7.16
C VAL A 219 -3.91 13.61 -6.55
N LYS A 220 -5.05 13.93 -7.15
CA LYS A 220 -6.35 13.35 -6.78
C LYS A 220 -7.07 12.78 -7.99
N VAL A 221 -7.45 11.50 -7.90
CA VAL A 221 -8.24 10.80 -8.94
C VAL A 221 -9.54 10.28 -8.32
N ASP A 222 -10.69 10.81 -8.77
CA ASP A 222 -12.05 10.32 -8.39
C ASP A 222 -12.51 9.20 -9.35
N GLY A 223 -11.67 8.19 -9.51
CA GLY A 223 -11.82 7.12 -10.49
C GLY A 223 -10.78 6.02 -10.29
N ASN A 224 -10.65 5.13 -11.27
CA ASN A 224 -9.63 4.09 -11.27
C ASN A 224 -8.34 4.60 -11.91
N VAL A 225 -7.21 3.99 -11.53
CA VAL A 225 -5.90 4.21 -12.17
C VAL A 225 -5.40 2.89 -12.72
N THR A 226 -5.04 2.87 -14.01
CA THR A 226 -4.31 1.75 -14.63
C THR A 226 -2.91 2.22 -15.02
N GLY A 227 -1.91 1.39 -14.70
CA GLY A 227 -0.49 1.70 -14.83
C GLY A 227 0.21 1.93 -13.49
N GLY A 228 -0.46 1.68 -12.37
CA GLY A 228 0.11 1.87 -11.03
C GLY A 228 0.15 3.33 -10.57
N VAL A 229 0.64 3.52 -9.36
CA VAL A 229 0.86 4.83 -8.72
C VAL A 229 2.26 4.83 -8.11
N GLU A 230 3.10 5.77 -8.52
CA GLU A 230 4.43 5.99 -7.95
C GLU A 230 4.49 7.34 -7.24
N ALA A 231 4.94 7.35 -6.00
CA ALA A 231 4.96 8.53 -5.15
C ALA A 231 6.27 8.67 -4.37
N TYR A 232 6.92 9.82 -4.50
CA TYR A 232 8.23 10.13 -3.92
C TYR A 232 8.22 11.48 -3.18
N ASP A 233 9.25 11.76 -2.38
CA ASP A 233 9.58 13.09 -1.86
C ASP A 233 8.39 13.85 -1.21
N GLU A 234 7.78 13.27 -0.18
CA GLU A 234 6.64 13.85 0.55
C GLU A 234 5.39 14.18 -0.32
N SER A 235 5.27 13.62 -1.53
CA SER A 235 4.09 13.82 -2.38
C SER A 235 2.82 13.18 -1.79
N ASN A 236 1.65 13.59 -2.28
CA ASN A 236 0.35 13.12 -1.79
C ASN A 236 -0.57 12.68 -2.93
N VAL A 237 -0.84 11.38 -3.01
CA VAL A 237 -1.74 10.80 -4.01
C VAL A 237 -2.97 10.21 -3.35
N HIS A 238 -4.16 10.56 -3.85
CA HIS A 238 -5.42 9.98 -3.41
C HIS A 238 -6.26 9.47 -4.59
N VAL A 239 -6.56 8.18 -4.60
CA VAL A 239 -7.37 7.49 -5.60
C VAL A 239 -8.63 6.93 -4.94
N THR A 240 -9.82 7.28 -5.43
CA THR A 240 -11.08 6.78 -4.84
C THR A 240 -11.50 5.41 -5.37
N GLY A 241 -10.98 5.03 -6.53
CA GLY A 241 -11.25 3.75 -7.20
C GLY A 241 -10.18 2.71 -6.93
N ASP A 242 -10.08 1.75 -7.85
CA ASP A 242 -9.07 0.70 -7.85
C ASP A 242 -7.78 1.20 -8.55
N VAL A 243 -6.64 0.69 -8.11
CA VAL A 243 -5.33 0.88 -8.76
C VAL A 243 -4.81 -0.46 -9.27
N THR A 244 -4.34 -0.50 -10.51
CA THR A 244 -3.76 -1.70 -11.11
C THR A 244 -2.45 -1.35 -11.82
N GLY A 245 -1.37 -2.06 -11.51
CA GLY A 245 -0.09 -1.96 -12.21
C GLY A 245 -0.20 -2.39 -13.68
N THR A 246 0.75 -1.96 -14.50
CA THR A 246 0.81 -2.37 -15.92
C THR A 246 1.14 -3.86 -15.99
N SER A 247 0.34 -4.62 -16.73
CA SER A 247 0.65 -6.03 -16.98
C SER A 247 1.58 -6.15 -18.17
N GLY A 248 2.46 -7.15 -18.16
CA GLY A 248 3.27 -7.51 -19.32
C GLY A 248 2.41 -7.82 -20.54
N ASP A 249 3.00 -7.81 -21.73
CA ASP A 249 2.31 -8.11 -22.98
C ASP A 249 2.49 -9.60 -23.36
N PRO A 250 1.45 -10.45 -23.22
CA PRO A 250 1.54 -11.85 -23.62
C PRO A 250 1.71 -12.04 -25.14
N ASP A 251 1.37 -11.05 -25.98
CA ASP A 251 1.58 -11.12 -27.42
C ASP A 251 3.05 -10.91 -27.82
N GLU A 252 3.88 -10.39 -26.90
CA GLU A 252 5.33 -10.24 -27.08
C GLU A 252 6.14 -11.46 -26.59
N VAL A 253 5.50 -12.46 -25.98
CA VAL A 253 6.16 -13.63 -25.36
C VAL A 253 5.89 -14.93 -26.13
N ASP A 254 6.94 -15.61 -26.60
CA ASP A 254 6.86 -17.02 -26.98
C ASP A 254 6.94 -17.92 -25.74
N MET A 255 5.78 -18.32 -25.21
CA MET A 255 5.65 -19.17 -24.03
C MET A 255 6.40 -20.52 -24.10
N ALA A 256 6.85 -20.95 -25.28
CA ALA A 256 7.66 -22.16 -25.45
C ALA A 256 9.18 -21.90 -25.37
N GLU A 257 9.62 -20.64 -25.39
CA GLU A 257 11.01 -20.21 -25.26
C GLU A 257 11.25 -19.75 -23.81
N PRO A 258 12.06 -20.45 -23.00
CA PRO A 258 12.18 -20.16 -21.57
C PRO A 258 12.74 -18.77 -21.27
N THR A 259 13.55 -18.21 -22.18
CA THR A 259 14.18 -16.89 -22.02
C THR A 259 13.29 -15.73 -22.42
N ASP A 260 12.11 -16.00 -23.00
CA ASP A 260 11.18 -14.97 -23.42
C ASP A 260 10.17 -14.71 -22.30
N TYR A 261 10.03 -13.45 -21.91
CA TYR A 261 9.20 -13.04 -20.79
C TYR A 261 8.78 -11.57 -20.92
N SER A 262 7.72 -11.22 -20.20
CA SER A 262 7.24 -9.85 -20.07
C SER A 262 6.74 -9.64 -18.65
N ASP A 263 7.25 -8.59 -18.01
CA ASP A 263 7.06 -8.31 -16.60
C ASP A 263 5.84 -7.40 -16.36
N GLY A 264 5.30 -7.48 -15.15
CA GLY A 264 4.30 -6.54 -14.68
C GLY A 264 4.91 -5.50 -13.74
N SER A 265 4.33 -4.31 -13.67
CA SER A 265 4.71 -3.26 -12.72
C SER A 265 3.85 -3.26 -11.47
N ASP A 266 4.32 -2.58 -10.43
CA ASP A 266 3.64 -2.52 -9.14
C ASP A 266 2.30 -1.78 -9.20
N GLY A 267 1.40 -2.14 -8.29
CA GLY A 267 0.16 -1.40 -8.10
C GLY A 267 0.40 -0.02 -7.48
N VAL A 268 1.12 0.01 -6.36
CA VAL A 268 1.50 1.25 -5.66
C VAL A 268 2.96 1.15 -5.22
N TYR A 269 3.77 2.15 -5.56
CA TYR A 269 5.12 2.35 -5.07
C TYR A 269 5.19 3.69 -4.30
N ALA A 270 5.71 3.67 -3.07
CA ALA A 270 5.85 4.87 -2.24
C ALA A 270 7.20 4.90 -1.51
N GLU A 271 7.93 6.00 -1.63
CA GLU A 271 9.26 6.21 -1.03
C GLU A 271 9.39 7.62 -0.43
N ASP A 272 10.46 7.91 0.31
CA ASP A 272 10.82 9.27 0.74
C ASP A 272 9.68 10.04 1.43
N SER A 273 9.02 9.38 2.39
CA SER A 273 7.90 9.93 3.16
C SER A 273 6.65 10.29 2.35
N ALA A 274 6.51 9.78 1.12
CA ALA A 274 5.30 9.94 0.32
C ALA A 274 4.03 9.42 1.00
N GLN A 275 2.89 9.98 0.64
CA GLN A 275 1.57 9.67 1.19
C GLN A 275 0.64 9.17 0.09
N VAL A 276 0.26 7.89 0.12
CA VAL A 276 -0.65 7.30 -0.87
C VAL A 276 -1.90 6.77 -0.17
N THR A 277 -3.08 7.14 -0.68
CA THR A 277 -4.37 6.60 -0.22
C THR A 277 -5.19 6.09 -1.40
N VAL A 278 -5.57 4.82 -1.35
CA VAL A 278 -6.47 4.17 -2.32
C VAL A 278 -7.72 3.70 -1.59
N ASP A 279 -8.90 4.21 -1.92
CA ASP A 279 -10.14 3.78 -1.26
C ASP A 279 -10.62 2.39 -1.75
N GLY A 280 -10.26 2.02 -2.99
CA GLY A 280 -10.55 0.73 -3.60
C GLY A 280 -9.49 -0.34 -3.34
N ASN A 281 -9.32 -1.24 -4.29
CA ASN A 281 -8.32 -2.30 -4.26
C ASN A 281 -7.03 -1.86 -4.95
N VAL A 282 -5.93 -2.52 -4.59
CA VAL A 282 -4.65 -2.38 -5.29
C VAL A 282 -4.25 -3.75 -5.84
N THR A 283 -3.79 -3.81 -7.08
CA THR A 283 -3.33 -5.05 -7.72
C THR A 283 -2.07 -4.80 -8.53
N GLY A 284 -1.02 -5.57 -8.29
CA GLY A 284 0.19 -5.56 -9.12
C GLY A 284 -0.10 -6.12 -10.51
N GLY A 285 0.70 -5.70 -11.50
CA GLY A 285 0.58 -6.12 -12.89
C GLY A 285 0.92 -7.60 -13.08
N ASP A 286 0.13 -8.31 -13.89
CA ASP A 286 0.43 -9.71 -14.24
C ASP A 286 1.64 -9.78 -15.19
N ALA A 287 2.39 -10.89 -15.12
CA ALA A 287 3.53 -11.18 -15.98
C ALA A 287 3.37 -12.49 -16.76
N PHE A 288 4.24 -12.68 -17.74
CA PHE A 288 4.13 -13.73 -18.74
C PHE A 288 5.49 -14.37 -19.04
N GLY A 289 5.53 -15.69 -19.20
CA GLY A 289 6.74 -16.44 -19.55
C GLY A 289 7.41 -17.15 -18.38
N THR A 290 8.37 -18.04 -18.68
CA THR A 290 9.02 -18.89 -17.67
C THR A 290 9.89 -18.07 -16.72
N TYR A 291 10.39 -16.91 -17.14
CA TYR A 291 11.18 -15.98 -16.32
C TYR A 291 10.44 -14.66 -16.03
N GLY A 292 9.10 -14.64 -16.17
CA GLY A 292 8.32 -13.43 -15.91
C GLY A 292 8.28 -13.08 -14.43
N TYR A 293 8.39 -11.77 -14.14
CA TYR A 293 8.27 -11.17 -12.83
C TYR A 293 7.01 -10.31 -12.78
N ALA A 294 6.04 -10.70 -11.95
CA ALA A 294 4.83 -9.92 -11.78
C ALA A 294 5.03 -8.83 -10.73
N GLY A 295 4.32 -7.72 -10.89
CA GLY A 295 4.44 -6.59 -9.98
C GLY A 295 3.81 -6.86 -8.63
N ASP A 296 4.35 -6.21 -7.60
CA ASP A 296 3.82 -6.25 -6.25
C ASP A 296 2.52 -5.44 -6.14
N GLY A 297 1.68 -5.77 -5.17
CA GLY A 297 0.49 -4.98 -4.89
C GLY A 297 0.87 -3.58 -4.37
N VAL A 298 1.56 -3.54 -3.24
CA VAL A 298 2.05 -2.30 -2.61
C VAL A 298 3.51 -2.46 -2.24
N VAL A 299 4.35 -1.50 -2.61
CA VAL A 299 5.73 -1.34 -2.16
C VAL A 299 5.85 -0.03 -1.38
N ALA A 300 6.34 -0.09 -0.14
CA ALA A 300 6.44 1.06 0.75
C ALA A 300 7.81 1.15 1.43
N HIS A 301 8.63 2.10 0.98
CA HIS A 301 9.99 2.33 1.48
C HIS A 301 10.07 3.54 2.43
N ASP A 302 11.18 3.61 3.17
CA ASP A 302 11.48 4.69 4.11
C ASP A 302 10.35 5.00 5.10
N GLU A 303 10.04 6.27 5.36
CA GLU A 303 8.97 6.71 6.26
C GLU A 303 7.64 6.97 5.51
N SER A 304 7.45 6.35 4.34
CA SER A 304 6.22 6.48 3.54
C SER A 304 4.98 5.98 4.26
N ASN A 305 3.81 6.47 3.85
CA ASN A 305 2.51 6.06 4.41
C ASN A 305 1.56 5.66 3.28
N VAL A 306 1.18 4.38 3.24
CA VAL A 306 0.23 3.83 2.27
C VAL A 306 -1.04 3.33 2.99
N THR A 307 -2.21 3.77 2.53
CA THR A 307 -3.51 3.30 3.03
C THR A 307 -4.35 2.76 1.88
N VAL A 308 -4.80 1.51 1.99
CA VAL A 308 -5.70 0.86 1.05
C VAL A 308 -7.02 0.49 1.74
N GLY A 309 -8.15 0.95 1.21
CA GLY A 309 -9.48 0.69 1.77
C GLY A 309 -10.01 -0.71 1.47
N GLY A 310 -9.65 -1.24 0.30
CA GLY A 310 -10.01 -2.57 -0.19
C GLY A 310 -8.93 -3.63 0.05
N ASN A 311 -8.83 -4.57 -0.88
CA ASN A 311 -7.84 -5.65 -0.84
C ASN A 311 -6.56 -5.24 -1.57
N VAL A 312 -5.46 -5.91 -1.24
CA VAL A 312 -4.20 -5.82 -1.96
C VAL A 312 -3.85 -7.19 -2.52
N SER A 313 -3.46 -7.24 -3.79
CA SER A 313 -2.99 -8.47 -4.45
C SER A 313 -1.69 -8.19 -5.21
N GLY A 314 -0.72 -9.09 -5.10
CA GLY A 314 0.36 -9.15 -6.08
C GLY A 314 -0.15 -9.65 -7.43
N GLY A 315 0.60 -9.34 -8.48
CA GLY A 315 0.34 -9.81 -9.84
C GLY A 315 0.68 -11.29 -10.01
N ASN A 316 0.01 -11.95 -10.93
CA ASN A 316 0.23 -13.37 -11.23
C ASN A 316 1.22 -13.54 -12.38
N VAL A 317 1.89 -14.68 -12.42
CA VAL A 317 2.64 -15.09 -13.62
C VAL A 317 1.91 -16.20 -14.36
N ALA A 318 1.71 -16.01 -15.65
CA ALA A 318 1.25 -17.04 -16.57
C ALA A 318 2.42 -17.56 -17.44
N ALA A 319 2.80 -18.81 -17.23
CA ALA A 319 3.87 -19.51 -17.95
C ALA A 319 3.38 -20.85 -18.55
N ASP A 320 4.23 -21.52 -19.33
CA ASP A 320 4.00 -22.92 -19.76
C ASP A 320 4.68 -23.90 -18.79
N PRO A 321 3.93 -24.66 -17.96
CA PRO A 321 4.51 -25.61 -17.00
C PRO A 321 5.27 -26.77 -17.64
N SER A 322 5.20 -26.94 -18.97
CA SER A 322 5.95 -27.97 -19.70
C SER A 322 7.33 -27.53 -20.17
N VAL A 323 7.65 -26.24 -20.05
CA VAL A 323 8.96 -25.69 -20.32
C VAL A 323 9.78 -25.75 -19.02
N GLU A 324 10.87 -26.53 -19.03
CA GLU A 324 11.73 -26.70 -17.87
C GLU A 324 12.50 -25.40 -17.58
N ALA A 325 12.48 -24.96 -16.32
CA ALA A 325 13.28 -23.87 -15.81
C ALA A 325 14.78 -24.19 -15.93
N TYR A 326 15.61 -23.17 -16.20
CA TYR A 326 17.04 -23.38 -16.33
C TYR A 326 17.70 -23.48 -14.96
N GLU A 327 18.30 -24.63 -14.67
CA GLU A 327 19.14 -24.84 -13.50
C GLU A 327 20.56 -24.31 -13.77
N TYR A 328 20.96 -23.23 -13.08
CA TYR A 328 22.28 -22.64 -13.24
C TYR A 328 23.27 -23.04 -12.14
N ASP A 329 22.77 -23.45 -10.96
CA ASP A 329 23.52 -24.14 -9.90
C ASP A 329 22.65 -25.24 -9.28
N GLU A 330 23.26 -26.20 -8.56
CA GLU A 330 22.58 -27.38 -8.01
C GLU A 330 21.42 -26.98 -7.09
N GLY A 331 20.19 -27.05 -7.60
CA GLY A 331 18.97 -26.63 -6.89
C GLY A 331 18.56 -25.16 -7.03
N GLU A 332 19.25 -24.36 -7.84
CA GLU A 332 18.89 -22.96 -8.15
C GLU A 332 18.44 -22.81 -9.61
N TYR A 333 17.26 -22.21 -9.79
CA TYR A 333 16.56 -22.16 -11.08
C TYR A 333 16.22 -20.72 -11.46
N ASP A 334 16.39 -20.37 -12.74
CA ASP A 334 15.71 -19.20 -13.33
C ASP A 334 14.24 -19.56 -13.51
N ASN A 335 13.35 -18.94 -12.74
CA ASN A 335 11.94 -19.31 -12.65
C ASN A 335 11.03 -18.07 -12.60
N SER A 336 9.74 -18.29 -12.83
CA SER A 336 8.75 -17.22 -12.76
C SER A 336 8.54 -16.82 -11.31
N ILE A 337 8.44 -15.51 -11.04
CA ILE A 337 8.20 -14.97 -9.71
C ILE A 337 6.91 -14.14 -9.74
N ALA A 338 5.90 -14.57 -9.00
CA ALA A 338 4.67 -13.80 -8.84
C ALA A 338 4.85 -12.71 -7.79
N GLY A 339 4.13 -11.60 -7.97
CA GLY A 339 4.26 -10.43 -7.12
C GLY A 339 3.74 -10.69 -5.72
N ASN A 340 4.36 -10.05 -4.74
CA ASN A 340 3.94 -10.05 -3.35
C ASN A 340 2.69 -9.19 -3.16
N GLY A 341 1.92 -9.46 -2.11
CA GLY A 341 0.81 -8.58 -1.75
C GLY A 341 1.31 -7.21 -1.30
N VAL A 342 2.10 -7.17 -0.22
CA VAL A 342 2.72 -5.93 0.29
C VAL A 342 4.21 -6.18 0.53
N VAL A 343 5.07 -5.28 0.07
CA VAL A 343 6.47 -5.16 0.46
C VAL A 343 6.62 -3.86 1.23
N MET A 344 7.28 -3.90 2.40
CA MET A 344 7.51 -2.69 3.17
C MET A 344 8.82 -2.68 3.93
N ASP A 345 9.44 -1.52 4.02
CA ASP A 345 10.52 -1.26 4.96
C ASP A 345 9.99 -1.20 6.40
N ALA A 346 10.87 -1.53 7.35
CA ALA A 346 10.55 -1.52 8.77
C ALA A 346 10.16 -0.13 9.32
N THR A 347 10.38 0.94 8.56
CA THR A 347 10.06 2.34 8.89
C THR A 347 8.75 2.83 8.28
N ALA A 348 8.25 2.14 7.25
CA ALA A 348 7.07 2.56 6.51
C ALA A 348 5.78 2.24 7.28
N ASN A 349 4.69 2.93 6.96
CA ASN A 349 3.38 2.63 7.52
C ASN A 349 2.42 2.18 6.42
N VAL A 350 1.94 0.94 6.52
CA VAL A 350 0.97 0.37 5.58
C VAL A 350 -0.30 -0.04 6.33
N THR A 351 -1.45 0.43 5.86
CA THR A 351 -2.77 0.02 6.38
C THR A 351 -3.64 -0.53 5.26
N VAL A 352 -4.16 -1.75 5.41
CA VAL A 352 -5.06 -2.40 4.45
C VAL A 352 -6.39 -2.76 5.12
N GLY A 353 -7.49 -2.29 4.54
CA GLY A 353 -8.84 -2.51 5.04
C GLY A 353 -9.38 -3.91 4.77
N GLY A 354 -8.95 -4.53 3.67
CA GLY A 354 -9.34 -5.87 3.23
C GLY A 354 -8.27 -6.93 3.45
N ASP A 355 -8.28 -7.93 2.56
CA ASP A 355 -7.30 -9.03 2.53
C ASP A 355 -6.03 -8.60 1.76
N VAL A 356 -4.91 -9.25 2.08
CA VAL A 356 -3.63 -9.12 1.35
C VAL A 356 -3.26 -10.50 0.83
N THR A 357 -3.03 -10.62 -0.48
CA THR A 357 -2.73 -11.91 -1.13
C THR A 357 -1.52 -11.80 -2.05
N GLY A 358 -0.56 -12.72 -1.92
CA GLY A 358 0.50 -12.88 -2.91
C GLY A 358 0.00 -13.47 -4.22
N GLY A 359 0.64 -13.12 -5.33
CA GLY A 359 0.30 -13.57 -6.67
C GLY A 359 0.58 -15.06 -6.89
N ALA A 360 -0.13 -15.68 -7.84
CA ALA A 360 0.07 -17.08 -8.20
C ALA A 360 0.96 -17.23 -9.43
N THR A 361 1.61 -18.39 -9.55
CA THR A 361 2.31 -18.78 -10.78
C THR A 361 2.03 -20.25 -11.14
N ASN A 362 2.08 -20.56 -12.44
CA ASN A 362 2.04 -21.92 -12.95
C ASN A 362 3.33 -22.35 -13.67
N GLY A 363 4.42 -21.58 -13.56
CA GLY A 363 5.72 -21.91 -14.15
C GLY A 363 6.41 -23.10 -13.47
N ASP A 364 7.26 -23.79 -14.23
CA ASP A 364 8.16 -24.82 -13.69
C ASP A 364 9.08 -24.20 -12.64
N HIS A 365 9.17 -24.82 -11.45
CA HIS A 365 9.85 -24.26 -10.28
C HIS A 365 9.39 -22.83 -9.88
N GLY A 366 8.23 -22.36 -10.38
CA GLY A 366 7.77 -21.01 -10.13
C GLY A 366 7.59 -20.69 -8.65
N GLN A 367 7.97 -19.48 -8.25
CA GLN A 367 7.78 -18.93 -6.91
C GLN A 367 6.51 -18.08 -6.90
N ALA A 368 5.56 -18.46 -6.07
CA ALA A 368 4.39 -17.64 -5.83
C ALA A 368 4.72 -16.51 -4.84
N GLY A 369 4.03 -15.38 -4.97
CA GLY A 369 4.32 -14.21 -4.18
C GLY A 369 3.99 -14.40 -2.71
N GLU A 370 4.73 -13.73 -1.84
CA GLU A 370 4.45 -13.68 -0.42
C GLU A 370 3.21 -12.82 -0.15
N GLY A 371 2.49 -13.09 0.95
CA GLY A 371 1.39 -12.22 1.35
C GLY A 371 1.91 -10.83 1.71
N VAL A 372 2.86 -10.80 2.65
CA VAL A 372 3.58 -9.60 3.05
C VAL A 372 5.07 -9.91 3.15
N VAL A 373 5.92 -9.06 2.60
CA VAL A 373 7.37 -9.03 2.83
C VAL A 373 7.71 -7.83 3.71
N ILE A 374 8.42 -8.06 4.81
CA ILE A 374 8.94 -6.99 5.67
C ILE A 374 10.46 -6.94 5.55
N LEU A 375 10.96 -5.82 5.03
CA LEU A 375 12.36 -5.51 4.87
C LEU A 375 12.88 -4.87 6.16
N SER A 376 13.61 -5.67 6.94
CA SER A 376 14.10 -5.26 8.25
C SER A 376 15.43 -4.52 8.15
N LEU A 377 15.61 -3.50 8.99
CA LEU A 377 16.82 -2.68 9.01
C LEU A 377 17.75 -3.07 10.16
N ASN A 378 19.00 -3.40 9.84
CA ASN A 378 20.05 -3.56 10.83
C ASN A 378 20.62 -2.19 11.23
N LYS A 379 20.41 -1.79 12.50
CA LYS A 379 20.88 -0.52 13.09
C LYS A 379 22.40 -0.38 13.08
N ASN A 380 23.14 -1.48 12.97
CA ASN A 380 24.60 -1.51 13.00
C ASN A 380 25.23 -1.54 11.59
N TYR A 381 24.42 -1.56 10.53
CA TYR A 381 24.94 -1.57 9.17
C TYR A 381 25.46 -0.19 8.76
N VAL A 382 26.72 -0.15 8.32
CA VAL A 382 27.38 1.04 7.74
C VAL A 382 27.68 0.70 6.29
N SER A 383 26.95 1.30 5.35
CA SER A 383 27.20 1.11 3.92
C SER A 383 28.50 1.82 3.49
N GLY A 384 29.43 1.10 2.87
CA GLY A 384 30.60 1.67 2.17
C GLY A 384 31.96 1.61 2.89
N ASP A 385 33.03 1.91 2.15
CA ASP A 385 34.44 1.86 2.59
C ASP A 385 34.83 2.84 3.72
N GLU A 386 33.91 3.71 4.14
CA GLU A 386 34.11 4.65 5.24
C GLU A 386 33.35 4.18 6.48
N GLN A 387 34.05 3.39 7.31
CA GLN A 387 33.69 3.21 8.72
C GLN A 387 33.82 4.55 9.46
N GLU A 388 32.88 5.47 9.23
CA GLU A 388 32.65 6.64 10.08
C GLU A 388 31.77 6.17 11.26
N PRO A 389 32.31 6.06 12.48
CA PRO A 389 31.61 5.50 13.65
C PRO A 389 30.44 6.35 14.18
N ASP A 390 30.11 7.47 13.52
CA ASP A 390 29.03 8.40 13.90
C ASP A 390 27.74 8.21 13.07
N ASN A 391 27.71 7.27 12.10
CA ASN A 391 26.53 6.99 11.25
C ASN A 391 25.61 5.87 11.79
N MET A 392 25.56 5.66 13.11
CA MET A 392 24.51 4.80 13.67
C MET A 392 23.15 5.49 13.42
N GLN A 393 22.20 4.78 12.81
CA GLN A 393 20.80 5.19 12.65
C GLN A 393 20.07 5.18 14.02
N GLU A 394 20.60 5.88 15.03
CA GLU A 394 20.13 5.83 16.43
C GLU A 394 18.70 6.39 16.63
N ASP A 395 18.12 7.08 15.65
CA ASP A 395 16.81 7.74 15.75
C ASP A 395 15.73 7.16 14.81
N THR A 396 16.01 6.09 14.05
CA THR A 396 15.05 5.49 13.11
C THR A 396 13.86 4.89 13.87
N LYS A 397 12.66 5.41 13.63
CA LYS A 397 11.44 4.95 14.30
C LYS A 397 10.81 3.80 13.54
N PRO A 398 10.41 2.71 14.22
CA PRO A 398 9.69 1.64 13.56
C PRO A 398 8.34 2.15 13.04
N GLY A 399 8.02 1.73 11.83
CA GLY A 399 6.74 1.91 11.18
C GLY A 399 5.71 0.90 11.67
N LYS A 400 4.63 0.74 10.90
CA LYS A 400 3.46 -0.07 11.29
C LYS A 400 2.84 -0.76 10.09
N LEU A 401 2.52 -2.03 10.26
CA LEU A 401 1.65 -2.77 9.36
C LEU A 401 0.32 -3.06 10.04
N VAL A 402 -0.78 -2.65 9.43
CA VAL A 402 -2.14 -2.97 9.90
C VAL A 402 -2.96 -3.57 8.77
N VAL A 403 -3.24 -4.88 8.83
CA VAL A 403 -4.13 -5.56 7.88
C VAL A 403 -5.39 -6.00 8.60
N TYR A 404 -6.52 -5.37 8.27
CA TYR A 404 -7.79 -5.71 8.91
C TYR A 404 -8.33 -7.06 8.45
N GLY A 405 -7.96 -7.57 7.27
CA GLY A 405 -8.34 -8.87 6.73
C GLY A 405 -7.31 -9.98 6.93
N THR A 406 -7.36 -10.96 6.01
CA THR A 406 -6.45 -12.10 5.95
C THR A 406 -5.22 -11.74 5.14
N VAL A 407 -4.04 -12.05 5.66
CA VAL A 407 -2.80 -12.09 4.90
C VAL A 407 -2.59 -13.53 4.43
N SER A 408 -2.37 -13.73 3.13
CA SER A 408 -2.13 -15.04 2.53
C SER A 408 -1.03 -14.96 1.48
N GLY A 409 -0.13 -15.94 1.46
CA GLY A 409 0.75 -16.14 0.31
C GLY A 409 -0.03 -16.55 -0.94
N GLY A 410 0.68 -16.55 -2.06
CA GLY A 410 0.22 -17.02 -3.35
C GLY A 410 0.41 -18.52 -3.56
N ASN A 411 -0.25 -19.08 -4.58
CA ASN A 411 -0.14 -20.51 -4.91
C ASN A 411 0.82 -20.74 -6.08
N ALA A 412 1.73 -21.69 -5.92
CA ALA A 412 2.45 -22.26 -7.06
C ALA A 412 1.70 -23.48 -7.57
N LEU A 413 1.23 -23.42 -8.81
CA LEU A 413 0.34 -24.41 -9.40
C LEU A 413 1.09 -25.59 -10.02
N ALA A 414 2.40 -25.46 -10.22
CA ALA A 414 3.28 -26.55 -10.66
C ALA A 414 3.67 -27.46 -9.48
N GLU A 415 3.87 -28.76 -9.74
CA GLU A 415 4.16 -29.76 -8.68
C GLU A 415 5.49 -29.51 -7.96
N ASN A 416 6.44 -28.85 -8.63
CA ASN A 416 7.75 -28.44 -8.14
C ASN A 416 7.87 -26.94 -7.87
N GLY A 417 6.75 -26.21 -7.95
CA GLY A 417 6.72 -24.80 -7.59
C GLY A 417 6.72 -24.57 -6.08
N GLN A 418 6.95 -23.34 -5.67
CA GLN A 418 7.03 -22.93 -4.27
C GLN A 418 5.88 -21.97 -3.93
N ASP A 419 4.99 -22.40 -3.03
CA ASP A 419 3.93 -21.55 -2.49
C ASP A 419 4.53 -20.39 -1.66
N GLY A 420 3.89 -19.23 -1.70
CA GLY A 420 4.25 -18.10 -0.85
C GLY A 420 3.79 -18.32 0.59
N SER A 421 4.56 -17.79 1.54
CA SER A 421 4.19 -17.69 2.94
C SER A 421 3.20 -16.54 3.18
N GLY A 422 2.57 -16.53 4.36
CA GLY A 422 1.71 -15.43 4.76
C GLY A 422 2.51 -14.14 4.97
N ILE A 423 3.48 -14.19 5.89
CA ILE A 423 4.39 -13.09 6.18
C ILE A 423 5.82 -13.59 6.08
N TYR A 424 6.60 -12.96 5.22
CA TYR A 424 8.02 -13.19 5.02
C TYR A 424 8.84 -12.03 5.58
N TRP A 425 9.93 -12.34 6.27
CA TRP A 425 10.86 -11.34 6.79
C TRP A 425 12.20 -11.45 6.09
N SER A 426 12.71 -10.34 5.55
CA SER A 426 14.03 -10.27 4.90
C SER A 426 14.89 -9.17 5.52
N TYR A 427 16.19 -9.20 5.24
CA TYR A 427 17.02 -7.99 5.33
C TYR A 427 16.68 -7.04 4.18
N GLY A 428 16.79 -5.73 4.39
CA GLY A 428 16.59 -4.75 3.31
C GLY A 428 17.59 -4.93 2.16
N GLU A 429 17.22 -4.48 0.96
CA GLU A 429 17.95 -4.74 -0.31
C GLU A 429 19.43 -4.35 -0.29
N TYR A 430 19.80 -3.36 0.52
CA TYR A 430 21.17 -2.86 0.64
C TYR A 430 21.93 -3.40 1.85
N ASN A 431 21.30 -4.30 2.61
CA ASN A 431 21.79 -4.75 3.91
C ASN A 431 22.14 -6.23 3.80
N GLU A 432 23.39 -6.54 3.46
CA GLU A 432 23.90 -7.89 3.70
C GLU A 432 23.81 -8.13 5.22
N GLY A 433 22.88 -9.01 5.60
CA GLY A 433 22.78 -9.48 6.97
C GLY A 433 24.12 -10.02 7.47
N PRO A 434 24.34 -10.13 8.80
CA PRO A 434 25.49 -10.87 9.31
C PRO A 434 25.54 -12.23 8.60
N ASN A 435 26.67 -12.55 7.96
CA ASN A 435 26.85 -13.80 7.22
C ASN A 435 26.22 -14.97 7.99
N ASP A 436 25.36 -15.69 7.31
CA ASP A 436 24.58 -16.87 7.72
C ASP A 436 25.42 -18.09 8.13
N GLY A 437 26.67 -17.88 8.53
CA GLY A 437 27.54 -18.96 8.96
C GLY A 437 26.79 -19.82 9.97
N ASP A 438 26.49 -21.06 9.62
CA ASP A 438 25.89 -22.01 10.55
C ASP A 438 26.91 -22.26 11.66
N PHE A 439 26.78 -21.51 12.76
CA PHE A 439 27.65 -21.60 13.93
C PHE A 439 27.17 -22.68 14.90
N ASN A 440 26.05 -23.36 14.61
CA ASN A 440 25.55 -24.46 15.42
C ASN A 440 26.44 -25.69 15.22
N LEU A 441 26.75 -26.34 16.34
CA LEU A 441 27.52 -27.57 16.31
C LEU A 441 26.60 -28.77 16.03
N PRO A 442 27.04 -29.77 15.25
CA PRO A 442 26.23 -30.94 14.93
C PRO A 442 25.93 -31.77 16.18
N THR A 443 24.68 -32.18 16.34
CA THR A 443 24.24 -33.02 17.47
C THR A 443 24.61 -34.51 17.29
N ASP A 444 24.86 -34.95 16.06
CA ASP A 444 25.32 -36.30 15.74
C ASP A 444 26.85 -36.43 15.93
N ILE A 445 27.27 -36.47 17.19
CA ILE A 445 28.68 -36.49 17.58
C ILE A 445 29.22 -37.94 17.59
N PRO A 446 30.32 -38.25 16.88
CA PRO A 446 30.94 -39.59 16.95
C PRO A 446 31.37 -39.98 18.37
N GLU A 447 31.08 -41.21 18.80
CA GLU A 447 31.29 -41.70 20.18
C GLU A 447 32.74 -41.59 20.72
N ASN A 448 33.74 -41.41 19.84
CA ASN A 448 35.16 -41.36 20.23
C ASN A 448 35.75 -39.95 20.26
N ILE A 449 34.93 -38.90 20.13
CA ILE A 449 35.42 -37.52 20.18
C ILE A 449 35.78 -37.17 21.64
N PRO A 450 37.02 -36.75 21.93
CA PRO A 450 37.39 -36.28 23.27
C PRO A 450 36.65 -35.00 23.64
N VAL A 451 36.21 -34.89 24.89
CA VAL A 451 35.47 -33.71 25.38
C VAL A 451 36.24 -32.40 25.21
N ALA A 452 37.57 -32.41 25.38
CA ALA A 452 38.40 -31.24 25.14
C ALA A 452 38.30 -30.73 23.69
N VAL A 453 38.14 -31.62 22.71
CA VAL A 453 37.96 -31.24 21.30
C VAL A 453 36.61 -30.57 21.07
N VAL A 454 35.55 -31.01 21.77
CA VAL A 454 34.24 -30.35 21.70
C VAL A 454 34.30 -28.96 22.32
N ILE A 455 35.00 -28.78 23.44
CA ILE A 455 35.17 -27.46 24.07
C ILE A 455 35.99 -26.51 23.17
N ASP A 456 37.04 -27.00 22.54
CA ASP A 456 37.81 -26.20 21.57
C ASP A 456 36.94 -25.81 20.37
N ALA A 457 36.08 -26.71 19.88
CA ALA A 457 35.13 -26.41 18.82
C ALA A 457 34.11 -25.35 19.25
N VAL A 458 33.55 -25.46 20.46
CA VAL A 458 32.66 -24.46 21.06
C VAL A 458 33.35 -23.09 21.09
N ARG A 459 34.57 -22.99 21.64
CA ARG A 459 35.31 -21.73 21.72
C ARG A 459 35.56 -21.08 20.36
N ASN A 460 36.00 -21.88 19.38
CA ASN A 460 36.29 -21.37 18.04
C ASN A 460 35.03 -20.89 17.31
N ASN A 461 33.90 -21.61 17.42
CA ASN A 461 32.65 -21.20 16.79
C ASN A 461 32.01 -20.01 17.51
N PHE A 462 32.12 -19.95 18.84
CA PHE A 462 31.69 -18.79 19.65
C PHE A 462 32.45 -17.52 19.24
N GLU A 463 33.77 -17.62 19.00
CA GLU A 463 34.57 -16.52 18.47
C GLU A 463 34.13 -16.11 17.04
N GLY A 464 33.89 -17.09 16.17
CA GLY A 464 33.39 -16.87 14.80
C GLY A 464 32.03 -16.15 14.76
N PHE A 465 31.09 -16.60 15.59
CA PHE A 465 29.78 -15.97 15.75
C PHE A 465 29.94 -14.51 16.18
N TYR A 466 30.69 -14.24 17.25
CA TYR A 466 30.78 -12.88 17.78
C TYR A 466 31.47 -11.89 16.81
N TYR A 467 32.46 -12.32 16.03
CA TYR A 467 33.04 -11.46 15.01
C TYR A 467 32.12 -11.23 13.81
N THR A 468 31.34 -12.24 13.42
CA THR A 468 30.40 -12.15 12.29
C THR A 468 29.29 -11.13 12.57
N TYR A 469 28.85 -11.03 13.82
CA TYR A 469 27.84 -10.06 14.27
C TYR A 469 28.44 -8.74 14.79
N GLY A 470 29.73 -8.46 14.52
CA GLY A 470 30.33 -7.15 14.77
C GLY A 470 30.63 -6.79 16.23
N PHE A 471 30.65 -7.77 17.15
CA PHE A 471 30.97 -7.48 18.56
C PHE A 471 32.42 -7.06 18.77
N THR A 472 32.63 -6.19 19.75
CA THR A 472 34.00 -5.86 20.20
C THR A 472 34.65 -7.07 20.89
N PHE A 473 35.98 -7.13 20.83
CA PHE A 473 36.75 -8.17 21.52
C PHE A 473 36.46 -8.23 23.03
N GLU A 474 36.14 -7.10 23.68
CA GLU A 474 35.81 -7.04 25.11
C GLU A 474 34.43 -7.66 25.40
N GLN A 475 33.44 -7.42 24.55
CA GLN A 475 32.12 -8.05 24.63
C GLN A 475 32.21 -9.56 24.39
N PHE A 476 32.96 -9.99 23.38
CA PHE A 476 33.25 -11.41 23.14
C PHE A 476 33.88 -12.09 24.36
N GLN A 477 34.93 -11.51 24.95
CA GLN A 477 35.62 -12.10 26.10
C GLN A 477 34.72 -12.18 27.33
N ALA A 478 33.88 -11.16 27.56
CA ALA A 478 32.93 -11.17 28.67
C ALA A 478 31.85 -12.26 28.47
N ALA A 479 31.32 -12.40 27.26
CA ALA A 479 30.30 -13.38 26.92
C ALA A 479 30.84 -14.82 27.02
N LEU A 480 32.00 -15.09 26.43
CA LEU A 480 32.63 -16.42 26.48
C LEU A 480 32.95 -16.81 27.93
N GLY A 481 33.54 -15.89 28.71
CA GLY A 481 33.85 -16.15 30.11
C GLY A 481 32.61 -16.45 30.97
N ALA A 482 31.50 -15.76 30.73
CA ALA A 482 30.23 -16.04 31.39
C ALA A 482 29.67 -17.40 30.97
N PHE A 483 29.67 -17.72 29.67
CA PHE A 483 29.19 -18.99 29.16
C PHE A 483 29.99 -20.19 29.72
N GLU A 484 31.32 -20.07 29.75
CA GLU A 484 32.20 -21.09 30.33
C GLU A 484 31.93 -21.31 31.82
N GLN A 485 31.76 -20.22 32.59
CA GLN A 485 31.62 -20.30 34.03
C GLN A 485 30.21 -20.73 34.48
N ASP A 486 29.17 -20.20 33.83
CA ASP A 486 27.79 -20.37 34.27
C ASP A 486 27.10 -21.55 33.57
N THR A 487 27.63 -22.04 32.44
CA THR A 487 27.02 -23.13 31.65
C THR A 487 27.93 -24.35 31.52
N LEU A 488 29.12 -24.21 30.94
CA LEU A 488 29.98 -25.38 30.66
C LEU A 488 30.53 -26.01 31.95
N LEU A 489 31.03 -25.19 32.87
CA LEU A 489 31.61 -25.66 34.13
C LEU A 489 30.61 -26.47 35.00
N PRO A 490 29.35 -26.03 35.20
CA PRO A 490 28.35 -26.84 35.91
C PRO A 490 28.06 -28.20 35.25
N LEU A 491 27.97 -28.25 33.92
CA LEU A 491 27.73 -29.51 33.19
C LEU A 491 28.88 -30.50 33.39
N ILE A 492 30.13 -30.03 33.27
CA ILE A 492 31.31 -30.86 33.46
C ILE A 492 31.42 -31.34 34.91
N ASN A 493 31.27 -30.45 35.89
CA ASN A 493 31.30 -30.81 37.31
C ASN A 493 30.22 -31.85 37.66
N ALA A 494 29.02 -31.74 37.06
CA ALA A 494 27.96 -32.71 37.26
C ALA A 494 28.31 -34.09 36.67
N ALA A 495 28.86 -34.14 35.46
CA ALA A 495 29.23 -35.38 34.78
C ALA A 495 30.42 -36.10 35.45
N THR A 496 31.43 -35.36 35.91
CA THR A 496 32.63 -35.90 36.55
C THR A 496 32.49 -36.07 38.06
N SER A 497 31.40 -35.57 38.66
CA SER A 497 31.25 -35.41 40.12
C SER A 497 32.37 -34.58 40.77
N SER A 498 33.00 -33.66 40.02
CA SER A 498 34.00 -32.74 40.55
C SER A 498 33.37 -31.49 41.18
N GLN A 499 34.21 -30.70 41.86
CA GLN A 499 33.89 -29.39 42.42
C GLN A 499 35.01 -28.41 42.03
N ALA A 500 35.32 -28.37 40.74
CA ALA A 500 36.32 -27.46 40.20
C ALA A 500 35.75 -26.04 40.17
N ASP A 501 36.61 -25.06 40.50
CA ASP A 501 36.23 -23.64 40.55
C ASP A 501 36.34 -22.96 39.18
N ASN A 502 37.02 -23.58 38.21
CA ASN A 502 37.22 -23.09 36.83
C ASN A 502 37.24 -24.26 35.82
N LEU A 503 37.11 -23.93 34.54
CA LEU A 503 36.98 -24.88 33.44
C LEU A 503 38.25 -25.72 33.20
N ASP A 504 39.43 -25.12 33.32
CA ASP A 504 40.71 -25.83 33.11
C ASP A 504 40.92 -26.94 34.17
N ASP A 505 40.62 -26.64 35.44
CA ASP A 505 40.67 -27.64 36.52
C ASP A 505 39.60 -28.73 36.38
N ALA A 506 38.43 -28.38 35.81
CA ALA A 506 37.36 -29.34 35.56
C ALA A 506 37.72 -30.33 34.43
N LEU A 507 38.48 -29.88 33.43
CA LEU A 507 38.87 -30.65 32.26
C LEU A 507 39.80 -31.83 32.59
N ASP A 508 40.70 -31.67 33.56
CA ASP A 508 41.56 -32.75 34.05
C ASP A 508 40.72 -33.94 34.59
N ALA A 509 39.53 -33.67 35.14
CA ALA A 509 38.66 -34.71 35.68
C ALA A 509 37.96 -35.53 34.57
N VAL A 510 37.81 -34.95 33.38
CA VAL A 510 37.09 -35.54 32.24
C VAL A 510 37.83 -36.74 31.65
N GLU A 511 39.16 -36.80 31.77
CA GLU A 511 39.97 -37.96 31.33
C GLU A 511 39.59 -39.28 32.03
N ASN A 512 38.86 -39.19 33.15
CA ASN A 512 38.43 -40.36 33.94
C ASN A 512 37.01 -40.84 33.59
N LEU A 513 36.29 -40.16 32.69
CA LEU A 513 34.98 -40.62 32.22
C LEU A 513 35.14 -41.87 31.34
N ASP A 514 34.13 -42.75 31.38
CA ASP A 514 33.99 -43.78 30.36
C ASP A 514 33.42 -43.20 29.06
N ALA A 515 33.47 -43.98 27.98
CA ALA A 515 33.08 -43.51 26.66
C ALA A 515 31.59 -43.09 26.58
N GLU A 516 30.72 -43.76 27.33
CA GLU A 516 29.28 -43.46 27.35
C GLU A 516 29.00 -42.14 28.07
N ALA A 517 29.61 -41.93 29.24
CA ALA A 517 29.51 -40.69 29.99
C ALA A 517 30.15 -39.50 29.25
N ALA A 518 31.28 -39.73 28.56
CA ALA A 518 31.93 -38.72 27.74
C ALA A 518 31.07 -38.31 26.53
N ALA A 519 30.45 -39.28 25.84
CA ALA A 519 29.54 -39.01 24.72
C ALA A 519 28.28 -38.25 25.18
N ALA A 520 27.70 -38.62 26.32
CA ALA A 520 26.56 -37.92 26.90
C ALA A 520 26.90 -36.48 27.30
N LEU A 521 28.08 -36.25 27.89
CA LEU A 521 28.57 -34.91 28.22
C LEU A 521 28.81 -34.08 26.95
N ASN A 522 29.40 -34.65 25.90
CA ASN A 522 29.59 -33.96 24.62
C ASN A 522 28.27 -33.44 24.04
N LEU A 523 27.23 -34.27 24.03
CA LEU A 523 25.90 -33.87 23.53
C LEU A 523 25.29 -32.76 24.40
N GLN A 524 25.44 -32.83 25.73
CA GLN A 524 24.98 -31.77 26.63
C GLN A 524 25.69 -30.44 26.39
N LEU A 525 27.00 -30.47 26.15
CA LEU A 525 27.80 -29.27 25.89
C LEU A 525 27.41 -28.63 24.54
N VAL A 526 27.24 -29.45 23.49
CA VAL A 526 26.78 -28.98 22.17
C VAL A 526 25.38 -28.38 22.26
N ASN A 527 24.42 -29.06 22.88
CA ASN A 527 23.06 -28.54 23.03
C ASN A 527 23.02 -27.24 23.84
N ALA A 528 23.83 -27.13 24.89
CA ALA A 528 23.91 -25.92 25.70
C ALA A 528 24.54 -24.74 24.94
N TYR A 529 25.50 -25.02 24.06
CA TYR A 529 26.12 -24.03 23.18
C TYR A 529 25.16 -23.55 22.10
N ASN A 530 24.51 -24.46 21.35
CA ASN A 530 23.54 -24.09 20.33
C ASN A 530 22.41 -23.25 20.95
N ALA A 531 21.81 -23.71 22.07
CA ALA A 531 20.78 -22.95 22.76
C ALA A 531 21.22 -21.57 23.27
N TYR A 532 22.50 -21.40 23.60
CA TYR A 532 23.06 -20.10 23.96
C TYR A 532 23.19 -19.19 22.73
N LEU A 533 23.68 -19.71 21.61
CA LEU A 533 23.74 -18.94 20.37
C LEU A 533 22.36 -18.48 19.93
N ASP A 534 21.36 -19.36 20.01
CA ASP A 534 19.98 -19.03 19.66
C ASP A 534 19.46 -17.87 20.53
N ASP A 535 19.70 -17.90 21.86
CA ASP A 535 19.31 -16.83 22.79
C ASP A 535 20.07 -15.51 22.55
N VAL A 536 21.35 -15.57 22.18
CA VAL A 536 22.13 -14.37 21.86
C VAL A 536 21.71 -13.80 20.52
N ALA A 537 21.54 -14.61 19.48
CA ALA A 537 21.07 -14.18 18.16
C ALA A 537 19.70 -13.49 18.29
N ALA A 538 18.76 -14.09 19.02
CA ALA A 538 17.45 -13.51 19.30
C ALA A 538 17.53 -12.14 20.00
N LYS A 539 18.39 -11.99 21.01
CA LYS A 539 18.58 -10.71 21.74
C LYS A 539 19.24 -9.64 20.88
N GLN A 540 20.25 -10.03 20.09
CA GLN A 540 20.99 -9.10 19.26
C GLN A 540 20.16 -8.59 18.10
N ILE A 541 19.25 -9.41 17.58
CA ILE A 541 18.25 -8.97 16.61
C ILE A 541 17.23 -8.01 17.25
N GLY A 542 16.69 -8.33 18.42
CA GLY A 542 15.78 -7.41 19.13
C GLY A 542 16.41 -6.04 19.45
N ASP A 543 17.70 -6.02 19.80
CA ASP A 543 18.40 -4.78 20.15
C ASP A 543 18.90 -4.02 18.89
N ASN A 544 19.34 -4.74 17.85
CA ASN A 544 20.01 -4.16 16.68
C ASN A 544 19.14 -4.09 15.41
N MET A 545 17.91 -4.59 15.41
CA MET A 545 17.00 -4.45 14.26
C MET A 545 15.91 -3.43 14.55
N VAL A 546 15.49 -2.72 13.50
CA VAL A 546 14.23 -1.98 13.48
C VAL A 546 13.19 -2.94 12.91
N LEU A 547 12.15 -3.21 13.69
CA LEU A 547 11.02 -4.05 13.30
C LEU A 547 9.73 -3.22 13.41
N PRO A 548 8.86 -3.24 12.40
CA PRO A 548 7.59 -2.52 12.46
C PRO A 548 6.63 -3.21 13.44
N GLU A 549 5.67 -2.46 13.97
CA GLU A 549 4.56 -3.06 14.71
C GLU A 549 3.60 -3.74 13.72
N VAL A 550 3.50 -5.07 13.78
CA VAL A 550 2.60 -5.84 12.91
C VAL A 550 1.30 -6.16 13.63
N THR A 551 0.18 -5.77 13.01
CA THR A 551 -1.19 -6.09 13.46
C THR A 551 -2.01 -6.64 12.30
N VAL A 552 -2.47 -7.88 12.39
CA VAL A 552 -3.24 -8.56 11.34
C VAL A 552 -4.46 -9.28 11.93
N TRP A 553 -5.51 -9.52 11.15
CA TRP A 553 -6.60 -10.37 11.66
C TRP A 553 -6.28 -11.85 11.55
N GLN A 554 -5.83 -12.30 10.39
CA GLN A 554 -5.49 -13.70 10.13
C GLN A 554 -4.27 -13.80 9.22
N VAL A 555 -3.44 -14.83 9.42
CA VAL A 555 -2.36 -15.22 8.51
C VAL A 555 -2.63 -16.62 7.98
N LYS A 556 -2.37 -16.84 6.70
CA LYS A 556 -2.45 -18.13 6.00
C LYS A 556 -1.26 -18.31 5.07
N SER A 557 -0.93 -19.56 4.81
CA SER A 557 -0.05 -19.96 3.73
C SER A 557 -0.77 -19.87 2.38
N GLY A 558 -0.02 -19.72 1.30
CA GLY A 558 -0.57 -19.74 -0.05
C GLY A 558 -1.12 -21.09 -0.48
N GLY A 559 -0.54 -22.19 0.00
CA GLY A 559 -1.03 -23.55 -0.20
C GLY A 559 -0.80 -24.46 1.01
N GLU A 560 -0.82 -25.79 0.80
CA GLU A 560 -0.63 -26.77 1.89
C GLU A 560 0.83 -26.86 2.38
N GLN A 561 1.80 -26.36 1.59
CA GLN A 561 3.23 -26.57 1.84
C GLN A 561 3.93 -25.36 2.47
N ALA A 562 3.49 -24.14 2.19
CA ALA A 562 4.11 -22.94 2.73
C ALA A 562 3.81 -22.73 4.23
N PRO A 563 4.74 -22.13 4.99
CA PRO A 563 4.51 -21.77 6.38
C PRO A 563 3.63 -20.50 6.50
N LEU A 564 3.12 -20.24 7.71
CA LEU A 564 2.44 -18.97 8.00
C LEU A 564 3.43 -17.81 8.02
N PHE A 565 4.61 -18.06 8.58
CA PHE A 565 5.72 -17.14 8.72
C PHE A 565 6.96 -17.79 8.14
N ALA A 566 7.71 -17.05 7.35
CA ALA A 566 9.03 -17.44 6.84
C ALA A 566 9.99 -16.26 6.95
N SER A 567 11.27 -16.54 6.80
CA SER A 567 12.26 -15.48 6.81
C SER A 567 13.57 -15.89 6.13
N SER A 568 14.38 -14.92 5.75
CA SER A 568 15.77 -15.14 5.33
C SER A 568 16.74 -15.29 6.52
N PHE A 569 16.21 -15.42 7.74
CA PHE A 569 16.94 -15.56 9.00
C PHE A 569 16.88 -17.02 9.48
N SER A 570 17.27 -17.29 10.73
CA SER A 570 17.13 -18.64 11.31
C SER A 570 15.66 -18.99 11.63
N ASP A 571 15.38 -20.29 11.78
CA ASP A 571 14.06 -20.79 12.16
C ASP A 571 13.58 -20.18 13.50
N GLU A 572 14.48 -20.06 14.48
CA GLU A 572 14.19 -19.45 15.78
C GLU A 572 13.80 -17.97 15.65
N MET A 573 14.36 -17.27 14.66
CA MET A 573 14.00 -15.89 14.38
C MET A 573 12.61 -15.79 13.76
N THR A 574 12.31 -16.68 12.82
CA THR A 574 10.97 -16.80 12.22
C THR A 574 9.90 -17.01 13.30
N ASP A 575 10.16 -17.91 14.26
CA ASP A 575 9.28 -18.17 15.40
C ASP A 575 9.08 -16.93 16.29
N LEU A 576 10.16 -16.18 16.57
CA LEU A 576 10.10 -14.97 17.38
C LEU A 576 9.25 -13.88 16.69
N LEU A 577 9.43 -13.70 15.39
CA LEU A 577 8.71 -12.70 14.60
C LEU A 577 7.22 -13.06 14.47
N GLY A 578 6.91 -14.34 14.31
CA GLY A 578 5.53 -14.85 14.38
C GLY A 578 4.89 -14.63 15.75
N ALA A 579 5.66 -14.83 16.83
CA ALA A 579 5.19 -14.59 18.20
C ALA A 579 4.98 -13.11 18.53
N ASP A 580 5.71 -12.19 17.88
CA ASP A 580 5.58 -10.75 18.10
C ASP A 580 4.40 -10.11 17.33
N THR A 581 3.81 -10.85 16.39
CA THR A 581 2.65 -10.42 15.61
C THR A 581 1.39 -10.26 16.48
N ASN A 582 0.71 -9.12 16.36
CA ASN A 582 -0.54 -8.86 17.06
C ASN A 582 -1.75 -9.31 16.22
N TYR A 583 -2.62 -10.14 16.79
CA TYR A 583 -3.83 -10.61 16.11
C TYR A 583 -5.08 -9.87 16.59
N ILE A 584 -5.91 -9.42 15.65
CA ILE A 584 -7.16 -8.69 15.92
C ILE A 584 -8.23 -9.64 16.48
N VAL A 585 -8.89 -9.25 17.57
CA VAL A 585 -10.08 -9.93 18.11
C VAL A 585 -11.34 -9.25 17.57
N ARG A 586 -12.01 -9.88 16.60
CA ARG A 586 -13.27 -9.36 16.06
C ARG A 586 -14.43 -9.72 16.98
N VAL A 587 -15.08 -8.71 17.54
CA VAL A 587 -16.30 -8.88 18.35
C VAL A 587 -17.51 -8.60 17.46
N ALA A 588 -18.32 -9.62 17.21
CA ALA A 588 -19.55 -9.47 16.44
C ALA A 588 -20.62 -8.71 17.24
N ASP A 589 -21.46 -7.97 16.52
CA ASP A 589 -22.62 -7.31 17.11
C ASP A 589 -23.56 -8.32 17.77
N CYS A 590 -23.99 -8.02 19.00
CA CYS A 590 -24.85 -8.88 19.79
C CYS A 590 -26.24 -8.27 19.97
N GLU A 591 -27.31 -9.06 19.76
CA GLU A 591 -28.67 -8.66 20.10
C GLU A 591 -28.93 -8.83 21.60
N ASN A 592 -29.64 -7.87 22.22
CA ASN A 592 -30.09 -7.94 23.62
C ASN A 592 -28.98 -8.00 24.69
N GLY A 593 -27.75 -7.66 24.32
CA GLY A 593 -26.64 -7.50 25.23
C GLY A 593 -25.42 -6.97 24.51
N GLN A 594 -24.27 -7.01 25.17
CA GLN A 594 -22.96 -6.64 24.64
C GLN A 594 -21.93 -7.69 25.05
N LEU A 595 -20.96 -7.95 24.19
CA LEU A 595 -19.78 -8.72 24.52
C LEU A 595 -18.58 -7.77 24.52
N ILE A 596 -17.75 -7.83 25.55
CA ILE A 596 -16.58 -6.97 25.69
C ILE A 596 -15.36 -7.88 25.84
N ALA A 597 -14.43 -7.80 24.91
CA ALA A 597 -13.10 -8.37 25.09
C ALA A 597 -12.25 -7.41 25.94
N ASP A 598 -11.40 -7.96 26.80
CA ASP A 598 -10.47 -7.17 27.60
C ASP A 598 -9.36 -6.52 26.76
N LYS A 599 -9.07 -7.08 25.60
CA LYS A 599 -8.10 -6.58 24.61
C LYS A 599 -8.69 -6.59 23.20
N ALA A 600 -8.31 -5.61 22.37
CA ALA A 600 -8.68 -5.55 20.95
C ALA A 600 -7.73 -6.36 20.06
N THR A 601 -6.48 -6.53 20.50
CA THR A 601 -5.47 -7.36 19.87
C THR A 601 -4.77 -8.22 20.92
N ALA A 602 -4.23 -9.37 20.52
CA ALA A 602 -3.43 -10.24 21.38
C ALA A 602 -2.38 -10.99 20.56
N LYS A 603 -1.24 -11.29 21.16
CA LYS A 603 -0.20 -12.14 20.55
C LYS A 603 -0.54 -13.62 20.73
N ALA A 604 0.06 -14.48 19.92
CA ALA A 604 -0.10 -15.93 20.06
C ALA A 604 0.24 -16.38 21.49
N GLY A 605 -0.58 -17.29 22.05
CA GLY A 605 -0.40 -17.79 23.42
C GLY A 605 -0.92 -16.87 24.53
N GLU A 606 -1.26 -15.60 24.24
CA GLU A 606 -1.88 -14.74 25.23
C GLU A 606 -3.32 -15.17 25.55
N THR A 607 -3.74 -14.99 26.80
CA THR A 607 -5.13 -15.21 27.22
C THR A 607 -5.97 -13.96 26.96
N VAL A 608 -7.10 -14.13 26.29
CA VAL A 608 -8.13 -13.10 26.09
C VAL A 608 -9.35 -13.46 26.93
N THR A 609 -9.88 -12.49 27.67
CA THR A 609 -11.05 -12.66 28.53
C THR A 609 -12.26 -11.94 27.96
N LEU A 610 -13.41 -12.61 27.96
CA LEU A 610 -14.67 -12.10 27.43
C LEU A 610 -15.66 -11.84 28.56
N VAL A 611 -16.23 -10.64 28.57
CA VAL A 611 -17.23 -10.20 29.54
C VAL A 611 -18.57 -9.94 28.85
N PRO A 612 -19.55 -10.84 29.01
CA PRO A 612 -20.89 -10.61 28.51
C PRO A 612 -21.67 -9.67 29.43
N LYS A 613 -22.43 -8.76 28.85
CA LYS A 613 -23.31 -7.82 29.54
C LYS A 613 -24.70 -7.86 28.93
N ALA A 614 -25.61 -8.57 29.58
CA ALA A 614 -27.00 -8.65 29.15
C ALA A 614 -27.74 -7.32 29.34
N ASN A 615 -28.67 -7.00 28.46
CA ASN A 615 -29.63 -5.91 28.66
C ASN A 615 -30.70 -6.31 29.67
N ASP A 616 -31.41 -5.33 30.21
CA ASP A 616 -32.50 -5.55 31.17
C ASP A 616 -33.55 -6.53 30.63
N GLY A 617 -33.88 -7.56 31.41
CA GLY A 617 -34.84 -8.60 31.05
C GLY A 617 -34.26 -9.74 30.21
N TYR A 618 -32.94 -9.80 30.04
CA TYR A 618 -32.23 -10.86 29.35
C TYR A 618 -31.11 -11.44 30.23
N VAL A 619 -30.72 -12.68 29.93
CA VAL A 619 -29.58 -13.38 30.52
C VAL A 619 -28.71 -13.97 29.42
N LEU A 620 -27.42 -14.16 29.69
CA LEU A 620 -26.52 -14.85 28.76
C LEU A 620 -27.00 -16.29 28.53
N ASP A 621 -27.00 -16.71 27.28
CA ASP A 621 -27.23 -18.08 26.86
C ASP A 621 -25.89 -18.78 26.57
N GLN A 622 -25.12 -18.26 25.62
CA GLN A 622 -23.78 -18.78 25.29
C GLN A 622 -22.86 -17.70 24.69
N ILE A 623 -21.57 -17.98 24.73
CA ILE A 623 -20.53 -17.27 23.97
C ILE A 623 -19.96 -18.24 22.93
N LEU A 624 -19.69 -17.74 21.73
CA LEU A 624 -19.08 -18.48 20.64
C LEU A 624 -17.72 -17.87 20.28
N VAL A 625 -16.74 -18.71 20.04
CA VAL A 625 -15.45 -18.37 19.40
C VAL A 625 -15.39 -19.14 18.09
N ASN A 626 -15.32 -18.44 16.95
CA ASN A 626 -15.36 -19.01 15.61
C ASN A 626 -16.55 -19.98 15.41
N GLY A 627 -17.72 -19.63 15.96
CA GLY A 627 -18.94 -20.44 15.90
C GLY A 627 -18.99 -21.64 16.87
N VAL A 628 -17.94 -21.89 17.66
CA VAL A 628 -17.88 -22.97 18.65
C VAL A 628 -18.17 -22.42 20.04
N ALA A 629 -19.02 -23.11 20.81
CA ALA A 629 -19.37 -22.70 22.16
C ALA A 629 -18.17 -22.69 23.11
N LEU A 630 -17.98 -21.56 23.80
CA LEU A 630 -16.94 -21.37 24.79
C LEU A 630 -17.47 -21.69 26.19
N GLU A 631 -16.84 -22.64 26.87
CA GLU A 631 -17.17 -22.97 28.25
C GLU A 631 -16.44 -22.04 29.24
N ALA A 632 -17.13 -21.60 30.29
CA ALA A 632 -16.51 -20.84 31.34
C ALA A 632 -15.73 -21.75 32.30
N VAL A 633 -14.48 -21.40 32.58
CA VAL A 633 -13.67 -22.03 33.63
C VAL A 633 -13.69 -21.11 34.85
N ASP A 634 -14.16 -21.65 36.00
CA ASP A 634 -14.34 -20.87 37.24
C ASP A 634 -15.18 -19.58 37.08
N GLY A 635 -16.13 -19.60 36.13
CA GLY A 635 -17.03 -18.47 35.86
C GLY A 635 -16.42 -17.39 34.95
N VAL A 636 -15.24 -17.63 34.39
CA VAL A 636 -14.56 -16.73 33.44
C VAL A 636 -14.59 -17.35 32.05
N TYR A 637 -15.01 -16.56 31.05
CA TYR A 637 -14.92 -16.93 29.65
C TYR A 637 -13.60 -16.43 29.09
N SER A 638 -12.72 -17.34 28.68
CA SER A 638 -11.43 -16.97 28.13
C SER A 638 -10.96 -17.99 27.10
N PHE A 639 -10.18 -17.55 26.12
CA PHE A 639 -9.48 -18.41 25.19
C PHE A 639 -8.00 -17.97 25.08
N ILE A 640 -7.17 -18.88 24.58
CA ILE A 640 -5.78 -18.59 24.24
C ILE A 640 -5.75 -18.20 22.76
N MET A 641 -5.16 -17.05 22.44
CA MET A 641 -5.04 -16.58 21.06
C MET A 641 -4.19 -17.60 20.27
N PRO A 642 -4.74 -18.21 19.21
CA PRO A 642 -3.98 -19.12 18.37
C PRO A 642 -2.95 -18.35 17.54
N GLU A 643 -1.88 -19.04 17.18
CA GLU A 643 -0.98 -18.60 16.11
C GLU A 643 -1.75 -18.51 14.77
N GLY A 644 -1.42 -17.50 13.96
CA GLY A 644 -2.15 -17.19 12.73
C GLY A 644 -3.51 -16.50 12.93
N GLY A 645 -3.96 -16.31 14.18
CA GLY A 645 -5.14 -15.49 14.48
C GLY A 645 -6.46 -16.03 13.92
N GLY A 646 -7.25 -15.15 13.29
CA GLY A 646 -8.54 -15.48 12.70
C GLY A 646 -9.65 -15.67 13.73
N ILE A 647 -9.69 -14.84 14.77
CA ILE A 647 -10.68 -14.92 15.84
C ILE A 647 -11.87 -13.99 15.59
N GLU A 648 -13.07 -14.56 15.64
CA GLU A 648 -14.34 -13.89 15.74
C GLU A 648 -15.11 -14.41 16.96
N VAL A 649 -15.57 -13.50 17.82
CA VAL A 649 -16.31 -13.82 19.04
C VAL A 649 -17.71 -13.22 19.01
N SER A 650 -18.70 -13.96 19.52
CA SER A 650 -20.09 -13.50 19.62
C SER A 650 -20.77 -14.04 20.88
N ALA A 651 -21.89 -13.43 21.26
CA ALA A 651 -22.70 -13.87 22.39
C ALA A 651 -24.20 -13.86 22.05
N THR A 652 -24.94 -14.82 22.59
CA THR A 652 -26.40 -14.86 22.51
C THR A 652 -27.03 -14.62 23.87
N PHE A 653 -28.13 -13.87 23.89
CA PHE A 653 -28.86 -13.52 25.10
C PHE A 653 -30.34 -13.92 24.96
N VAL A 654 -30.90 -14.54 25.99
CA VAL A 654 -32.30 -15.00 26.03
C VAL A 654 -33.09 -14.28 27.10
N ALA A 655 -34.40 -14.12 26.89
CA ALA A 655 -35.26 -13.43 27.84
C ALA A 655 -35.25 -14.14 29.21
N GLU A 656 -35.14 -13.34 30.28
CA GLU A 656 -35.17 -13.84 31.65
C GLU A 656 -36.53 -14.48 31.95
N ALA A 657 -36.52 -15.70 32.50
CA ALA A 657 -37.75 -16.39 32.83
C ALA A 657 -38.54 -15.59 33.89
N PRO A 658 -39.87 -15.46 33.76
CA PRO A 658 -40.66 -14.73 34.75
C PRO A 658 -40.53 -15.42 36.10
N ALA A 659 -40.19 -14.64 37.13
CA ALA A 659 -40.05 -15.12 38.50
C ALA A 659 -41.25 -16.00 38.89
N GLU A 660 -40.99 -17.23 39.35
CA GLU A 660 -42.05 -18.12 39.80
C GLU A 660 -42.89 -17.41 40.87
N ALA A 661 -44.20 -17.33 40.63
CA ALA A 661 -45.13 -16.72 41.58
C ALA A 661 -45.02 -17.44 42.94
N PRO A 662 -44.97 -16.73 44.07
CA PRO A 662 -44.81 -17.35 45.38
C PRO A 662 -45.93 -18.37 45.62
N THR A 663 -45.55 -19.63 45.80
CA THR A 663 -46.48 -20.70 46.16
C THR A 663 -46.92 -20.49 47.61
N ASN A 664 -48.02 -19.78 47.78
CA ASN A 664 -48.70 -19.68 49.07
C ASN A 664 -49.19 -21.07 49.48
N THR A 665 -48.41 -21.73 50.34
CA THR A 665 -48.83 -22.93 51.06
C THR A 665 -49.78 -22.50 52.18
N ALA A 666 -51.08 -22.45 51.87
CA ALA A 666 -52.13 -22.31 52.88
C ALA A 666 -53.25 -23.32 52.62
N GLY A 667 -53.29 -24.36 53.47
CA GLY A 667 -54.49 -25.07 53.92
C GLY A 667 -55.42 -25.65 52.87
N SER A 668 -55.33 -26.96 52.65
CA SER A 668 -56.36 -27.77 51.99
C SER A 668 -57.73 -27.65 52.67
N PRO A 669 -58.82 -27.86 51.93
CA PRO A 669 -59.66 -29.03 52.23
C PRO A 669 -59.83 -29.95 51.02
N GLN A 670 -59.78 -31.26 51.29
CA GLN A 670 -60.12 -32.33 50.36
C GLN A 670 -61.64 -32.45 50.14
N THR A 671 -62.03 -32.71 48.90
CA THR A 671 -63.16 -33.54 48.37
C THR A 671 -63.32 -33.10 46.91
N GLY A 672 -63.50 -33.91 45.86
CA GLY A 672 -63.72 -35.32 45.62
C GLY A 672 -64.05 -35.41 44.11
N ASP A 673 -63.44 -36.37 43.42
CA ASP A 673 -63.74 -36.91 42.09
C ASP A 673 -64.11 -36.00 40.91
N GLY A 674 -63.24 -35.97 39.90
CA GLY A 674 -63.64 -35.71 38.52
C GLY A 674 -62.53 -35.28 37.56
N PHE A 675 -62.12 -36.20 36.69
CA PHE A 675 -61.48 -35.98 35.39
C PHE A 675 -59.96 -35.70 35.34
N GLN A 676 -59.23 -36.80 35.12
CA GLN A 676 -58.04 -36.77 34.27
C GLN A 676 -58.45 -36.47 32.83
N ALA A 677 -57.91 -35.38 32.26
CA ALA A 677 -57.42 -35.28 30.88
C ALA A 677 -56.88 -33.85 30.64
N ALA A 678 -55.74 -33.77 29.94
CA ALA A 678 -55.12 -32.57 29.36
C ALA A 678 -54.15 -31.76 30.25
N LEU A 679 -53.27 -32.47 30.96
CA LEU A 679 -51.85 -32.10 31.06
C LEU A 679 -51.14 -32.85 29.90
N LEU A 680 -51.12 -32.27 28.70
CA LEU A 680 -50.27 -32.61 27.54
C LEU A 680 -50.88 -31.91 26.30
N LEU A 681 -50.47 -30.68 25.99
CA LEU A 681 -50.63 -30.07 24.65
C LEU A 681 -49.86 -28.74 24.46
N GLY A 682 -48.85 -28.47 25.29
CA GLY A 682 -48.05 -27.24 25.21
C GLY A 682 -46.58 -27.52 24.97
N LEU A 683 -46.23 -28.32 23.96
CA LEU A 683 -44.88 -28.44 23.40
C LEU A 683 -44.90 -29.46 22.25
N MET A 684 -45.11 -28.97 21.02
CA MET A 684 -44.62 -29.53 19.75
C MET A 684 -45.20 -28.71 18.59
N ALA A 685 -44.47 -27.69 18.15
CA ALA A 685 -44.46 -27.21 16.77
C ALA A 685 -43.13 -26.50 16.53
N VAL A 686 -42.12 -27.33 16.36
CA VAL A 686 -40.80 -26.99 15.80
C VAL A 686 -40.98 -26.62 14.32
N SER A 687 -40.27 -25.56 13.92
CA SER A 687 -39.76 -25.20 12.60
C SER A 687 -40.27 -25.94 11.34
N ALA A 688 -40.61 -25.16 10.30
CA ALA A 688 -40.04 -25.28 8.96
C ALA A 688 -40.84 -24.43 7.96
N ALA A 689 -40.20 -23.44 7.33
CA ALA A 689 -40.30 -23.18 5.90
C ALA A 689 -39.38 -22.00 5.53
N ALA A 690 -38.29 -22.36 4.87
CA ALA A 690 -37.35 -21.47 4.24
C ALA A 690 -37.95 -20.78 2.99
N ILE A 691 -37.36 -19.63 2.64
CA ILE A 691 -37.12 -19.13 1.27
C ILE A 691 -38.35 -18.84 0.40
N LEU A 692 -38.59 -17.56 0.10
CA LEU A 692 -38.64 -17.12 -1.31
C LEU A 692 -38.38 -15.60 -1.46
N VAL A 693 -37.35 -15.33 -2.26
CA VAL A 693 -36.99 -14.07 -2.92
C VAL A 693 -38.19 -13.44 -3.65
N VAL A 694 -38.28 -12.10 -3.69
CA VAL A 694 -38.42 -11.27 -4.91
C VAL A 694 -38.62 -9.79 -4.57
N ARG A 695 -37.72 -8.97 -5.14
CA ARG A 695 -37.74 -7.51 -5.38
C ARG A 695 -39.13 -6.86 -5.46
N ARG A 696 -39.28 -5.64 -4.90
CA ARG A 696 -39.86 -4.49 -5.63
C ARG A 696 -39.58 -3.12 -4.98
N LYS A 697 -38.78 -2.35 -5.74
CA LYS A 697 -38.78 -0.89 -5.98
C LYS A 697 -39.91 -0.02 -5.37
N VAL A 698 -39.45 1.10 -4.77
CA VAL A 698 -39.76 2.53 -5.08
C VAL A 698 -40.99 3.22 -4.44
N GLN A 699 -40.74 4.49 -4.06
CA GLN A 699 -41.60 5.63 -3.62
C GLN A 699 -41.86 5.70 -2.11
N THR A 700 -41.63 6.79 -1.37
CA THR A 700 -41.49 8.24 -1.61
C THR A 700 -40.96 8.80 -0.27
N LYS A 701 -40.04 9.76 -0.16
CA LYS A 701 -40.16 11.16 -0.56
C LYS A 701 -38.83 11.87 -0.32
#